data_AF-A0A2M7Y7L3-F1
#
_entry.id   AF-A0A2M7Y7L3-F1
#
_cell.length_a   1.000
_cell.length_b   1.000
_cell.length_c   1.000
_cell.angle_alpha   90.00
_cell.angle_beta   90.00
_cell.angle_gamma   90.00
#
_symmetry.space_group_name_H-M   'P 1'
#
loop_
_entity.id
_entity.type
_entity.pdbx_description
1 polymer ?
#
loop_
_entity_poly.entity_id
_entity_poly.type
_entity_poly.pdbx_seq_one_letter_code
_entity_poly.pdbx_strand_id
1 'polypeptide(L)'
;MSALTRPFAVALCTLCGAAAWAGEFEPLAALVRIGPWPAVSGLIGHGERLWFANSVKFVDHNSADLYSYDPRSGRVRYERHLFSQDVGQPTVGDGLLYWPFEDARFSVGRGEFMVTDGREWQWRTLPFPRVLHLHAMLSHDGHLYAATGGFVAALYRSGDQGRNWQAVYRHRNAPNALSRLVSLGVLDGRLYAGIETSGETGVALGRLDGDRLVPVPGWPRGTGAGALTAYRRHLYAVHHDEQGRSVWRTDGRTSEPVRALAGREVQAMAAAADALWAVTGGSHSELWASADGAAWQRVQTFDGDVPVDVAVHAGRPYVGAIGADGRGVLFGPRVPAPVERAAATARLPPAPASSGDGEPLDESLAVLDAALADPGKFEQRGGVPIELLEPLIASGTARAAQALASRIGRAAPGAGTSRFAGRRVPAADKADWQLLWALARTARGEVPLSLLARPWRAARHRSEKYVEPVAAAAWAASESRQADDATVSALVGRLGRAGDPDWLAGDLVGALTVLSGCRFGYDAHAWRAWRSHRVALRDRSAACDALTGRAELLPVPGGMFTMGDAHGESDEVPRPVSLQAFRMMPREVTNREFREFVAATGYVTDARRSRIGHVWTDRWRPVAGANWLDPQGTGAGIGGLDEHPVVQVSARDAQAYCAWRGLRLPTEEEWEFAARGTDRRRYPWGREVPAEGGSRRANYGAERCCAADAADGFLRTAPVGSFPAGVSPFGLYDMAGNVWEWTSSAYAAGSGEVAIRGGGWGNDAYCLRTSYRHGNPPDIGLDMVGFRCAAR
;
A
#
# COMPACT_ATOMS: atom_id res chain seq x y z
N MET A 1 -1.20 85.20 -3.05
CA MET A 1 -1.89 83.89 -3.05
C MET A 1 -1.31 83.08 -4.21
N SER A 2 -0.20 82.39 -3.95
CA SER A 2 -0.06 80.91 -3.99
C SER A 2 -0.31 80.33 -5.40
N ALA A 3 0.66 79.93 -6.23
CA ALA A 3 1.87 79.10 -6.04
C ALA A 3 1.58 77.57 -5.97
N LEU A 4 2.29 76.82 -6.84
CA LEU A 4 2.86 75.46 -6.66
C LEU A 4 1.92 74.23 -6.75
N THR A 5 2.21 73.04 -7.32
CA THR A 5 3.36 72.47 -8.10
C THR A 5 3.06 71.00 -8.50
N ARG A 6 3.58 70.51 -9.65
CA ARG A 6 4.26 69.18 -9.78
C ARG A 6 5.73 69.36 -9.31
N PRO A 7 6.63 68.35 -9.11
CA PRO A 7 6.61 66.87 -9.22
C PRO A 7 7.38 66.18 -8.04
N PHE A 8 7.77 64.89 -8.10
CA PHE A 8 9.07 64.28 -7.68
C PHE A 8 8.95 62.75 -7.89
N ALA A 9 9.48 62.18 -8.98
CA ALA A 9 10.86 61.79 -9.24
C ALA A 9 11.32 60.54 -8.46
N VAL A 10 11.75 59.57 -9.27
CA VAL A 10 12.56 58.40 -8.94
C VAL A 10 13.68 58.76 -7.96
N ALA A 11 13.71 58.07 -6.82
CA ALA A 11 14.92 57.88 -6.04
C ALA A 11 15.28 56.39 -6.12
N LEU A 12 16.31 56.08 -6.91
CA LEU A 12 17.04 54.82 -6.87
C LEU A 12 17.59 54.62 -5.45
N CYS A 13 17.26 53.50 -4.83
CA CYS A 13 18.20 52.78 -3.97
C CYS A 13 17.97 51.28 -4.17
N THR A 14 18.75 50.73 -5.09
CA THR A 14 19.16 49.33 -5.16
C THR A 14 19.36 48.73 -3.78
N LEU A 15 18.46 47.85 -3.33
CA LEU A 15 18.73 46.81 -2.35
C LEU A 15 17.83 45.60 -2.64
N CYS A 16 18.47 44.56 -3.18
CA CYS A 16 18.04 43.16 -3.29
C CYS A 16 16.71 42.87 -4.01
N GLY A 17 16.85 42.44 -5.27
CA GLY A 17 15.80 41.76 -6.00
C GLY A 17 15.39 40.44 -5.33
N ALA A 18 14.24 40.47 -4.66
CA ALA A 18 13.37 39.32 -4.56
C ALA A 18 12.09 39.73 -5.29
N ALA A 19 11.92 39.27 -6.52
CA ALA A 19 10.60 39.32 -7.15
C ALA A 19 9.72 38.37 -6.34
N ALA A 20 8.94 38.91 -5.40
CA ALA A 20 7.98 38.14 -4.64
C ALA A 20 7.07 37.40 -5.62
N TRP A 21 7.04 36.09 -5.50
CA TRP A 21 6.22 35.23 -6.33
C TRP A 21 4.75 35.54 -6.00
N ALA A 22 4.04 36.18 -6.93
CA ALA A 22 2.71 36.75 -6.68
C ALA A 22 1.55 35.72 -6.76
N GLY A 23 1.87 34.42 -6.84
CA GLY A 23 0.88 33.34 -6.90
C GLY A 23 0.86 32.51 -5.62
N GLU A 24 -0.33 32.33 -5.05
CA GLU A 24 -0.53 31.36 -3.96
C GLU A 24 -0.49 29.93 -4.54
N PHE A 25 0.33 29.06 -3.95
CA PHE A 25 0.30 27.64 -4.29
C PHE A 25 -0.96 26.99 -3.71
N GLU A 26 -1.69 26.24 -4.53
CA GLU A 26 -2.83 25.46 -4.05
C GLU A 26 -2.38 24.35 -3.09
N PRO A 27 -3.00 24.22 -1.90
CA PRO A 27 -2.75 23.08 -1.01
C PRO A 27 -3.11 21.75 -1.67
N LEU A 28 -2.33 20.71 -1.37
CA LEU A 28 -2.55 19.36 -1.88
C LEU A 28 -3.59 18.63 -1.04
N ALA A 29 -4.44 17.86 -1.73
CA ALA A 29 -5.39 16.94 -1.12
C ALA A 29 -4.80 15.53 -1.05
N ALA A 30 -5.18 14.77 -0.03
CA ALA A 30 -4.93 13.33 0.01
C ALA A 30 -5.75 12.67 -1.11
N LEU A 31 -5.07 12.18 -2.15
CA LEU A 31 -5.70 11.59 -3.33
C LEU A 31 -6.05 10.12 -3.10
N VAL A 32 -5.15 9.40 -2.44
CA VAL A 32 -5.34 7.98 -2.16
C VAL A 32 -4.52 7.52 -0.97
N ARG A 33 -5.09 6.59 -0.19
CA ARG A 33 -4.39 5.82 0.84
C ARG A 33 -4.22 4.38 0.36
N ILE A 34 -2.98 3.90 0.33
CA ILE A 34 -2.57 2.71 -0.40
C ILE A 34 -1.93 1.68 0.51
N GLY A 35 -2.28 0.45 0.15
CA GLY A 35 -1.59 -0.76 0.53
C GLY A 35 -1.57 -1.00 2.03
N PRO A 36 -0.84 -2.02 2.44
CA PRO A 36 -0.64 -2.31 3.85
C PRO A 36 0.60 -1.63 4.42
N TRP A 37 1.44 -1.04 3.57
CA TRP A 37 2.70 -0.45 3.99
C TRP A 37 2.50 1.02 4.33
N PRO A 38 3.24 1.56 5.31
CA PRO A 38 2.98 2.89 5.82
C PRO A 38 3.45 4.00 4.89
N ALA A 39 4.44 3.79 4.02
CA ALA A 39 5.08 4.88 3.26
C ALA A 39 4.76 4.83 1.76
N VAL A 40 4.57 6.00 1.13
CA VAL A 40 4.65 6.18 -0.33
C VAL A 40 5.96 6.91 -0.68
N SER A 41 6.77 6.32 -1.56
CA SER A 41 8.09 6.85 -1.98
C SER A 41 8.45 6.45 -3.41
N GLY A 42 9.60 6.90 -3.92
CA GLY A 42 10.03 6.65 -5.29
C GLY A 42 9.10 7.29 -6.32
N LEU A 43 8.50 8.44 -6.01
CA LEU A 43 7.53 9.09 -6.90
C LEU A 43 8.21 9.51 -8.20
N ILE A 44 7.61 9.12 -9.32
CA ILE A 44 8.08 9.55 -10.63
C ILE A 44 6.93 9.61 -11.63
N GLY A 45 6.92 10.64 -12.47
CA GLY A 45 5.99 10.76 -13.58
C GLY A 45 6.49 9.97 -14.80
N HIS A 46 5.63 9.13 -15.39
CA HIS A 46 5.92 8.46 -16.65
C HIS A 46 4.64 8.27 -17.47
N GLY A 47 4.66 8.77 -18.71
CA GLY A 47 3.46 8.82 -19.54
C GLY A 47 2.41 9.73 -18.92
N GLU A 48 1.20 9.19 -18.71
CA GLU A 48 0.05 9.90 -18.13
C GLU A 48 -0.17 9.56 -16.65
N ARG A 49 0.79 8.88 -16.03
CA ARG A 49 0.65 8.34 -14.67
C ARG A 49 1.80 8.78 -13.78
N LEU A 50 1.49 8.87 -12.50
CA LEU A 50 2.50 8.79 -11.45
C LEU A 50 2.73 7.35 -11.07
N TRP A 51 3.98 7.02 -10.80
CA TRP A 51 4.42 5.74 -10.31
C TRP A 51 5.10 5.94 -8.96
N PHE A 52 4.93 4.98 -8.06
CA PHE A 52 5.47 5.05 -6.72
C PHE A 52 5.55 3.65 -6.11
N ALA A 53 6.44 3.52 -5.14
CA ALA A 53 6.48 2.39 -4.23
C ALA A 53 5.61 2.69 -3.00
N ASN A 54 4.91 1.67 -2.51
CA ASN A 54 4.39 1.60 -1.17
C ASN A 54 5.24 0.61 -0.39
N SER A 55 5.97 1.07 0.62
CA SER A 55 6.92 0.24 1.36
C SER A 55 6.90 0.57 2.85
N VAL A 56 7.54 -0.30 3.65
CA VAL A 56 8.00 0.14 4.97
C VAL A 56 9.21 1.05 4.71
N LYS A 57 9.29 2.21 5.36
CA LYS A 57 10.42 3.14 5.24
C LYS A 57 11.02 3.33 6.63
N PHE A 58 12.34 3.52 6.69
CA PHE A 58 13.10 3.72 7.94
C PHE A 58 13.13 2.52 8.90
N VAL A 59 12.68 1.36 8.43
CA VAL A 59 12.88 0.08 9.11
C VAL A 59 13.95 -0.70 8.35
N ASP A 60 14.79 -1.40 9.08
CA ASP A 60 15.80 -2.29 8.53
C ASP A 60 15.10 -3.44 7.78
N HIS A 61 15.28 -3.48 6.45
CA HIS A 61 14.86 -4.55 5.52
C HIS A 61 13.38 -4.51 5.13
N ASN A 62 13.07 -3.74 4.09
CA ASN A 62 11.72 -3.55 3.63
C ASN A 62 11.34 -4.56 2.53
N SER A 63 10.05 -4.65 2.23
CA SER A 63 9.52 -5.11 0.95
C SER A 63 8.69 -3.96 0.39
N ALA A 64 8.51 -3.90 -0.93
CA ALA A 64 7.82 -2.78 -1.56
C ALA A 64 6.84 -3.25 -2.63
N ASP A 65 5.67 -2.63 -2.68
CA ASP A 65 4.73 -2.78 -3.76
C ASP A 65 4.81 -1.58 -4.70
N LEU A 66 4.94 -1.83 -6.00
CA LEU A 66 4.83 -0.78 -7.02
C LEU A 66 3.37 -0.55 -7.40
N TYR A 67 3.04 0.72 -7.54
CA TYR A 67 1.73 1.21 -7.94
C TYR A 67 1.87 2.29 -9.01
N SER A 68 0.82 2.44 -9.81
CA SER A 68 0.61 3.63 -10.62
C SER A 68 -0.70 4.32 -10.24
N TYR A 69 -0.73 5.64 -10.34
CA TYR A 69 -1.89 6.49 -10.16
C TYR A 69 -2.13 7.26 -11.45
N ASP A 70 -3.36 7.21 -11.94
CA ASP A 70 -3.85 7.99 -13.07
C ASP A 70 -4.54 9.26 -12.54
N PRO A 71 -3.92 10.45 -12.70
CA PRO A 71 -4.51 11.70 -12.22
C PRO A 71 -5.79 12.11 -12.94
N ARG A 72 -6.07 11.57 -14.13
CA ARG A 72 -7.28 11.91 -14.90
C ARG A 72 -8.48 11.14 -14.38
N SER A 73 -8.31 9.85 -14.11
CA SER A 73 -9.40 9.01 -13.62
C SER A 73 -9.41 8.87 -12.09
N GLY A 74 -8.37 9.34 -11.40
CA GLY A 74 -8.16 9.09 -9.97
C GLY A 74 -7.94 7.61 -9.63
N ARG A 75 -7.61 6.76 -10.62
CA ARG A 75 -7.51 5.31 -10.41
C ARG A 75 -6.09 4.94 -10.01
N VAL A 76 -5.98 4.07 -9.02
CA VAL A 76 -4.73 3.41 -8.65
C VAL A 76 -4.72 2.00 -9.21
N ARG A 77 -3.58 1.59 -9.79
CA ARG A 77 -3.30 0.24 -10.23
C ARG A 77 -2.09 -0.28 -9.47
N TYR A 78 -2.17 -1.52 -8.99
CA TYR A 78 -0.99 -2.23 -8.51
C TYR A 78 -0.26 -2.83 -9.69
N GLU A 79 1.05 -2.73 -9.64
CA GLU A 79 1.91 -3.12 -10.74
C GLU A 79 2.64 -4.41 -10.40
N ARG A 80 3.32 -4.46 -9.24
CA ARG A 80 4.15 -5.60 -8.85
C ARG A 80 4.61 -5.53 -7.40
N HIS A 81 5.00 -6.66 -6.84
CA HIS A 81 5.80 -6.72 -5.62
C HIS A 81 7.30 -6.71 -5.95
N LEU A 82 8.06 -5.91 -5.24
CA LEU A 82 9.52 -5.90 -5.19
C LEU A 82 9.96 -6.47 -3.86
N PHE A 83 10.68 -7.58 -3.92
CA PHE A 83 11.27 -8.23 -2.77
C PHE A 83 12.59 -7.54 -2.39
N SER A 84 12.48 -6.28 -1.98
CA SER A 84 13.59 -5.33 -1.98
C SER A 84 13.74 -4.59 -0.66
N GLN A 85 14.96 -4.56 -0.12
CA GLN A 85 15.30 -3.80 1.11
C GLN A 85 15.12 -2.31 0.93
N ASP A 86 15.37 -1.82 -0.29
CA ASP A 86 15.27 -0.41 -0.64
C ASP A 86 14.78 -0.24 -2.08
N VAL A 87 13.93 0.76 -2.29
CA VAL A 87 13.48 1.17 -3.62
C VAL A 87 14.38 2.33 -4.05
N GLY A 88 15.31 2.04 -4.94
CA GLY A 88 16.26 3.05 -5.43
C GLY A 88 15.56 4.17 -6.19
N GLN A 89 16.29 5.23 -6.51
CA GLN A 89 15.78 6.38 -7.25
C GLN A 89 15.50 6.01 -8.73
N PRO A 90 14.23 5.94 -9.15
CA PRO A 90 13.88 5.57 -10.52
C PRO A 90 14.19 6.70 -11.50
N THR A 91 14.20 6.36 -12.80
CA THR A 91 14.36 7.35 -13.87
C THR A 91 13.55 7.00 -15.10
N VAL A 92 13.27 8.01 -15.92
CA VAL A 92 12.64 7.84 -17.24
C VAL A 92 13.65 8.21 -18.31
N GLY A 93 13.82 7.33 -19.30
CA GLY A 93 14.72 7.53 -20.43
C GLY A 93 14.21 6.80 -21.67
N ASP A 94 14.27 7.46 -22.83
CA ASP A 94 13.77 6.93 -24.11
C ASP A 94 12.32 6.38 -24.05
N GLY A 95 11.47 7.03 -23.26
CA GLY A 95 10.08 6.63 -23.05
C GLY A 95 9.86 5.39 -22.19
N LEU A 96 10.92 4.85 -21.56
CA LEU A 96 10.85 3.74 -20.61
C LEU A 96 11.07 4.23 -19.17
N LEU A 97 10.40 3.60 -18.22
CA LEU A 97 10.61 3.78 -16.78
C LEU A 97 11.55 2.68 -16.28
N TYR A 98 12.66 3.08 -15.65
CA TYR A 98 13.64 2.20 -15.05
C TYR A 98 13.58 2.33 -13.53
N TRP A 99 13.39 1.20 -12.86
CA TRP A 99 13.26 1.11 -11.41
C TRP A 99 14.42 0.32 -10.81
N PRO A 100 15.42 0.99 -10.21
CA PRO A 100 16.46 0.33 -9.45
C PRO A 100 15.94 -0.09 -8.08
N PHE A 101 16.44 -1.20 -7.55
CA PHE A 101 16.07 -1.68 -6.23
C PHE A 101 17.17 -2.59 -5.67
N GLU A 102 17.12 -2.79 -4.35
CA GLU A 102 18.03 -3.66 -3.61
C GLU A 102 17.35 -4.97 -3.25
N ASP A 103 17.54 -6.02 -4.05
CA ASP A 103 16.88 -7.28 -3.73
C ASP A 103 17.47 -7.96 -2.48
N ALA A 104 16.62 -8.09 -1.46
CA ALA A 104 17.00 -8.49 -0.12
C ALA A 104 17.47 -9.93 0.02
N ARG A 105 17.30 -10.73 -1.03
CA ARG A 105 17.57 -12.17 -1.05
C ARG A 105 18.83 -12.47 -1.83
N PHE A 106 19.61 -11.46 -2.21
CA PHE A 106 20.83 -11.61 -2.99
C PHE A 106 22.00 -11.05 -2.21
N SER A 107 22.80 -11.92 -1.59
CA SER A 107 23.94 -11.50 -0.78
C SER A 107 25.01 -10.77 -1.61
N VAL A 108 24.99 -10.89 -2.93
CA VAL A 108 25.98 -10.20 -3.79
C VAL A 108 25.40 -9.24 -4.81
N GLY A 109 24.08 -9.27 -5.06
CA GLY A 109 23.38 -8.51 -6.10
C GLY A 109 24.02 -8.59 -7.50
N ARG A 110 23.23 -8.57 -8.57
CA ARG A 110 23.78 -8.36 -9.93
C ARG A 110 23.45 -6.97 -10.46
N GLY A 111 23.16 -6.03 -9.57
CA GLY A 111 22.58 -4.73 -9.96
C GLY A 111 21.32 -4.93 -10.79
N GLU A 112 20.37 -5.70 -10.25
CA GLU A 112 19.09 -5.94 -10.92
C GLU A 112 18.23 -4.69 -10.88
N PHE A 113 17.46 -4.49 -11.93
CA PHE A 113 16.49 -3.41 -12.05
C PHE A 113 15.33 -3.84 -12.93
N MET A 114 14.21 -3.17 -12.77
CA MET A 114 13.02 -3.41 -13.57
C MET A 114 12.87 -2.31 -14.60
N VAL A 115 12.38 -2.65 -15.79
CA VAL A 115 12.05 -1.68 -16.84
C VAL A 115 10.61 -1.90 -17.32
N THR A 116 9.88 -0.82 -17.56
CA THR A 116 8.53 -0.85 -18.10
C THR A 116 8.29 0.22 -19.15
N ASP A 117 7.44 -0.09 -20.13
CA ASP A 117 6.83 0.87 -21.05
C ASP A 117 5.50 1.45 -20.52
N GLY A 118 5.14 1.11 -19.28
CA GLY A 118 3.87 1.46 -18.63
C GLY A 118 2.79 0.39 -18.76
N ARG A 119 3.04 -0.68 -19.54
CA ARG A 119 2.12 -1.82 -19.71
C ARG A 119 2.71 -3.09 -19.13
N GLU A 120 3.92 -3.44 -19.52
CA GLU A 120 4.58 -4.66 -19.09
C GLU A 120 5.87 -4.35 -18.33
N TRP A 121 6.27 -5.27 -17.45
CA TRP A 121 7.49 -5.15 -16.67
C TRP A 121 8.47 -6.23 -17.09
N GLN A 122 9.71 -5.83 -17.35
CA GLN A 122 10.80 -6.73 -17.66
C GLN A 122 11.95 -6.58 -16.67
N TRP A 123 12.54 -7.71 -16.30
CA TRP A 123 13.77 -7.75 -15.52
C TRP A 123 14.98 -7.42 -16.39
N ARG A 124 15.93 -6.70 -15.80
CA ARG A 124 17.25 -6.41 -16.34
C ARG A 124 18.30 -6.50 -15.24
N THR A 125 19.55 -6.67 -15.66
CA THR A 125 20.66 -6.92 -14.77
C THR A 125 21.89 -6.23 -15.31
N LEU A 126 22.73 -5.68 -14.45
CA LEU A 126 24.05 -5.21 -14.87
C LEU A 126 24.96 -6.42 -15.16
N PRO A 127 25.73 -6.43 -16.26
CA PRO A 127 26.55 -7.57 -16.67
C PRO A 127 27.79 -7.79 -15.76
N PHE A 128 27.86 -7.16 -14.59
CA PHE A 128 29.05 -7.15 -13.74
C PHE A 128 28.79 -7.93 -12.44
N PRO A 129 29.65 -8.90 -12.10
CA PRO A 129 29.30 -9.97 -11.17
C PRO A 129 29.25 -9.60 -9.67
N ARG A 130 29.49 -8.33 -9.29
CA ARG A 130 29.67 -7.93 -7.88
C ARG A 130 29.17 -6.51 -7.59
N VAL A 131 27.86 -6.32 -7.65
CA VAL A 131 27.20 -5.08 -7.26
C VAL A 131 26.23 -5.43 -6.15
N LEU A 132 26.47 -4.97 -4.91
CA LEU A 132 25.52 -5.26 -3.84
C LEU A 132 24.17 -4.67 -4.22
N HIS A 133 24.08 -3.35 -4.39
CA HIS A 133 22.82 -2.67 -4.60
C HIS A 133 22.91 -1.68 -5.77
N LEU A 134 21.81 -1.50 -6.50
CA LEU A 134 21.65 -0.39 -7.43
C LEU A 134 20.77 0.67 -6.76
N HIS A 135 21.35 1.81 -6.42
CA HIS A 135 20.68 2.84 -5.61
C HIS A 135 19.97 3.90 -6.43
N ALA A 136 20.53 4.27 -7.59
CA ALA A 136 19.98 5.34 -8.40
C ALA A 136 20.24 5.10 -9.88
N MET A 137 19.31 5.54 -10.71
CA MET A 137 19.49 5.62 -12.15
C MET A 137 19.18 7.03 -12.64
N LEU A 138 19.77 7.40 -13.78
CA LEU A 138 19.55 8.71 -14.40
C LEU A 138 19.66 8.59 -15.92
N SER A 139 18.68 9.11 -16.65
CA SER A 139 18.78 9.29 -18.10
C SER A 139 19.32 10.69 -18.42
N HIS A 140 20.37 10.78 -19.23
CA HIS A 140 20.95 12.04 -19.68
C HIS A 140 21.71 11.87 -21.01
N ASP A 141 21.53 12.81 -21.94
CA ASP A 141 22.22 12.85 -23.24
C ASP A 141 22.19 11.51 -24.01
N GLY A 142 21.01 10.89 -24.08
CA GLY A 142 20.80 9.61 -24.76
C GLY A 142 21.46 8.41 -24.08
N HIS A 143 21.95 8.58 -22.86
CA HIS A 143 22.56 7.52 -22.06
C HIS A 143 21.78 7.29 -20.77
N LEU A 144 21.77 6.03 -20.35
CA LEU A 144 21.29 5.61 -19.05
C LEU A 144 22.48 5.39 -18.13
N TYR A 145 22.43 6.00 -16.95
CA TYR A 145 23.43 5.85 -15.90
C TYR A 145 22.88 5.05 -14.73
N ALA A 146 23.72 4.21 -14.14
CA ALA A 146 23.38 3.35 -13.01
C ALA A 146 24.44 3.48 -11.91
N ALA A 147 24.01 3.93 -10.73
CA ALA A 147 24.85 4.15 -9.56
C ALA A 147 24.71 3.01 -8.55
N THR A 148 25.82 2.37 -8.22
CA THR A 148 25.83 1.14 -7.41
C THR A 148 26.50 1.33 -6.06
N GLY A 149 26.10 0.50 -5.10
CA GLY A 149 26.72 0.35 -3.79
C GLY A 149 27.43 -0.99 -3.64
N GLY A 150 28.49 -1.01 -2.82
CA GLY A 150 29.23 -2.21 -2.48
C GLY A 150 30.65 -1.96 -1.99
N PHE A 151 31.45 -3.03 -1.96
CA PHE A 151 32.89 -2.97 -1.70
C PHE A 151 33.67 -2.26 -2.83
N VAL A 152 33.04 -2.10 -3.99
CA VAL A 152 33.47 -1.23 -5.08
C VAL A 152 32.21 -0.55 -5.62
N ALA A 153 31.86 0.61 -5.07
CA ALA A 153 30.79 1.44 -5.63
C ALA A 153 31.21 1.90 -7.03
N ALA A 154 30.27 1.99 -7.96
CA ALA A 154 30.59 2.30 -9.35
C ALA A 154 29.44 3.00 -10.06
N LEU A 155 29.81 3.74 -11.10
CA LEU A 155 28.87 4.33 -12.03
C LEU A 155 29.02 3.63 -13.37
N TYR A 156 27.91 3.15 -13.89
CA TYR A 156 27.83 2.51 -15.18
C TYR A 156 27.03 3.37 -16.14
N ARG A 157 27.36 3.27 -17.44
CA ARG A 157 26.69 3.96 -18.54
C ARG A 157 26.25 2.95 -19.59
N SER A 158 25.06 3.13 -20.13
CA SER A 158 24.53 2.41 -21.29
C SER A 158 24.05 3.41 -22.33
N GLY A 159 24.36 3.16 -23.60
CA GLY A 159 23.86 3.95 -24.75
C GLY A 159 22.76 3.23 -25.53
N ASP A 160 22.24 2.12 -25.01
CA ASP A 160 21.33 1.21 -25.72
C ASP A 160 20.21 0.69 -24.80
N GLN A 161 19.68 1.58 -23.96
CA GLN A 161 18.54 1.32 -23.07
C GLN A 161 18.81 0.23 -22.03
N GLY A 162 20.04 0.20 -21.50
CA GLY A 162 20.45 -0.74 -20.45
C GLY A 162 20.72 -2.16 -20.94
N ARG A 163 20.97 -2.37 -22.24
CA ARG A 163 21.34 -3.70 -22.77
C ARG A 163 22.82 -3.97 -22.59
N ASN A 164 23.67 -2.99 -22.93
CA ASN A 164 25.11 -3.04 -22.74
C ASN A 164 25.54 -1.93 -21.78
N TRP A 165 26.45 -2.27 -20.88
CA TRP A 165 26.92 -1.36 -19.83
C TRP A 165 28.43 -1.25 -19.83
N GLN A 166 28.91 -0.03 -19.62
CA GLN A 166 30.32 0.28 -19.44
C GLN A 166 30.51 0.95 -18.07
N ALA A 167 31.46 0.46 -17.26
CA ALA A 167 31.88 1.18 -16.07
C ALA A 167 32.59 2.48 -16.47
N VAL A 168 32.05 3.62 -16.06
CA VAL A 168 32.66 4.94 -16.31
C VAL A 168 33.37 5.48 -15.07
N TYR A 169 33.07 4.95 -13.89
CA TYR A 169 33.78 5.27 -12.66
C TYR A 169 33.70 4.10 -11.67
N ARG A 170 34.80 3.86 -10.94
CA ARG A 170 34.86 2.92 -9.81
C ARG A 170 35.43 3.64 -8.61
N HIS A 171 34.64 3.72 -7.55
CA HIS A 171 35.08 4.27 -6.28
C HIS A 171 36.04 3.30 -5.60
N ARG A 172 37.18 3.84 -5.15
CA ARG A 172 38.15 3.08 -4.36
C ARG A 172 37.80 3.22 -2.89
N ASN A 173 37.31 2.15 -2.29
CA ASN A 173 37.01 2.11 -0.88
C ASN A 173 38.30 1.86 -0.08
N ALA A 174 38.36 2.36 1.15
CA ALA A 174 39.31 1.84 2.14
C ALA A 174 39.07 0.33 2.36
N PRO A 175 40.10 -0.45 2.77
CA PRO A 175 39.92 -1.87 3.06
C PRO A 175 38.77 -2.10 4.06
N ASN A 176 37.79 -2.91 3.67
CA ASN A 176 36.56 -3.23 4.42
C ASN A 176 35.49 -2.13 4.54
N ALA A 177 35.67 -0.96 3.92
CA ALA A 177 34.61 0.05 3.85
C ALA A 177 33.58 -0.29 2.75
N LEU A 178 32.30 -0.03 3.05
CA LEU A 178 31.22 -0.06 2.07
C LEU A 178 30.93 1.37 1.63
N SER A 179 30.86 1.57 0.32
CA SER A 179 30.47 2.85 -0.25
C SER A 179 29.28 2.66 -1.17
N ARG A 180 28.49 3.73 -1.32
CA ARG A 180 27.28 3.77 -2.12
C ARG A 180 27.26 5.06 -2.90
N LEU A 181 27.07 4.97 -4.21
CA LEU A 181 26.62 6.13 -4.98
C LEU A 181 25.11 6.18 -4.83
N VAL A 182 24.60 7.09 -4.00
CA VAL A 182 23.21 7.07 -3.52
C VAL A 182 22.26 7.93 -4.34
N SER A 183 22.77 8.89 -5.10
CA SER A 183 21.96 9.75 -5.97
C SER A 183 22.78 10.31 -7.12
N LEU A 184 22.10 10.67 -8.21
CA LEU A 184 22.69 11.20 -9.43
C LEU A 184 21.98 12.50 -9.83
N GLY A 185 22.72 13.43 -10.43
CA GLY A 185 22.18 14.69 -10.93
C GLY A 185 23.02 15.27 -12.05
N VAL A 186 22.44 16.19 -12.83
CA VAL A 186 23.12 16.86 -13.95
C VAL A 186 23.09 18.35 -13.75
N LEU A 187 24.22 19.01 -13.95
CA LEU A 187 24.33 20.46 -13.99
C LEU A 187 25.25 20.87 -15.14
N ASP A 188 24.75 21.77 -16.01
CA ASP A 188 25.47 22.25 -17.21
C ASP A 188 26.05 21.10 -18.07
N GLY A 189 25.25 20.04 -18.29
CA GLY A 189 25.65 18.86 -19.07
C GLY A 189 26.72 17.98 -18.40
N ARG A 190 27.05 18.23 -17.12
CA ARG A 190 27.99 17.43 -16.36
C ARG A 190 27.27 16.59 -15.34
N LEU A 191 27.71 15.34 -15.19
CA LEU A 191 27.14 14.39 -14.25
C LEU A 191 27.75 14.55 -12.85
N TYR A 192 26.91 14.47 -11.84
CA TYR A 192 27.26 14.54 -10.42
C TYR A 192 26.70 13.31 -9.71
N ALA A 193 27.43 12.85 -8.69
CA ALA A 193 27.02 11.72 -7.86
C ALA A 193 27.22 12.05 -6.38
N GLY A 194 26.18 11.76 -5.60
CA GLY A 194 26.26 11.73 -4.14
C GLY A 194 26.88 10.42 -3.67
N ILE A 195 27.83 10.50 -2.75
CA ILE A 195 28.60 9.36 -2.25
C ILE A 195 28.35 9.23 -0.75
N GLU A 196 27.96 8.04 -0.31
CA GLU A 196 27.90 7.65 1.10
C GLU A 196 28.97 6.58 1.38
N THR A 197 29.79 6.79 2.42
CA THR A 197 30.83 5.82 2.83
C THR A 197 30.66 5.49 4.31
N SER A 198 30.56 4.19 4.61
CA SER A 198 30.34 3.71 5.97
C SER A 198 31.51 4.05 6.89
N GLY A 199 31.26 4.78 7.98
CA GLY A 199 32.23 4.98 9.06
C GLY A 199 33.35 5.98 8.77
N GLU A 200 33.29 6.72 7.65
CA GLU A 200 34.28 7.75 7.29
C GLU A 200 33.58 9.03 6.83
N THR A 201 34.08 10.19 7.25
CA THR A 201 33.68 11.49 6.69
C THR A 201 34.51 11.76 5.44
N GLY A 202 33.83 11.93 4.30
CA GLY A 202 34.46 11.94 2.98
C GLY A 202 33.89 12.98 2.02
N VAL A 203 34.20 12.81 0.74
CA VAL A 203 33.62 13.60 -0.35
C VAL A 203 32.16 13.19 -0.50
N ALA A 204 31.24 14.00 0.03
CA ALA A 204 29.81 13.71 -0.04
C ALA A 204 29.23 13.90 -1.45
N LEU A 205 29.77 14.85 -2.23
CA LEU A 205 29.33 15.16 -3.59
C LEU A 205 30.53 15.28 -4.54
N GLY A 206 30.49 14.51 -5.63
CA GLY A 206 31.51 14.53 -6.68
C GLY A 206 30.93 14.80 -8.07
N ARG A 207 31.69 15.53 -8.89
CA ARG A 207 31.43 15.71 -10.32
C ARG A 207 32.23 14.69 -11.12
N LEU A 208 31.60 14.01 -12.07
CA LEU A 208 32.30 13.13 -12.99
C LEU A 208 33.17 13.95 -13.96
N ASP A 209 34.44 13.59 -14.02
CA ASP A 209 35.44 14.14 -14.94
C ASP A 209 36.32 12.99 -15.45
N GLY A 210 36.10 12.59 -16.71
CA GLY A 210 36.68 11.36 -17.24
C GLY A 210 36.26 10.15 -16.42
N ASP A 211 37.23 9.46 -15.82
CA ASP A 211 37.07 8.26 -14.99
C ASP A 211 37.14 8.54 -13.48
N ARG A 212 36.97 9.81 -13.07
CA ARG A 212 37.11 10.27 -11.69
C ARG A 212 35.91 11.08 -11.22
N LEU A 213 35.56 10.95 -9.95
CA LEU A 213 34.70 11.90 -9.26
C LEU A 213 35.58 12.96 -8.58
N VAL A 214 35.52 14.20 -9.10
CA VAL A 214 36.22 15.35 -8.54
C VAL A 214 35.31 16.00 -7.47
N PRO A 215 35.79 16.24 -6.24
CA PRO A 215 35.01 16.91 -5.21
C PRO A 215 34.47 18.25 -5.69
N VAL A 216 33.21 18.54 -5.39
CA VAL A 216 32.63 19.84 -5.74
C VAL A 216 33.21 20.93 -4.84
N PRO A 217 33.75 22.03 -5.41
CA PRO A 217 34.36 23.08 -4.60
C PRO A 217 33.39 23.72 -3.60
N GLY A 218 33.85 23.88 -2.36
CA GLY A 218 33.07 24.45 -1.27
C GLY A 218 31.97 23.53 -0.70
N TRP A 219 31.75 22.34 -1.27
CA TRP A 219 30.79 21.39 -0.73
C TRP A 219 31.31 20.82 0.61
N PRO A 220 30.48 20.77 1.67
CA PRO A 220 30.91 20.28 2.97
C PRO A 220 31.31 18.80 2.92
N ARG A 221 32.30 18.44 3.73
CA ARG A 221 32.58 17.02 4.02
C ARG A 221 31.48 16.47 4.90
N GLY A 222 31.13 15.21 4.70
CA GLY A 222 30.18 14.53 5.55
C GLY A 222 30.05 13.07 5.17
N THR A 223 28.93 12.47 5.59
CA THR A 223 28.66 11.06 5.40
C THR A 223 27.87 10.79 4.13
N GLY A 224 27.19 11.79 3.54
CA GLY A 224 26.45 11.61 2.29
C GLY A 224 25.90 12.87 1.63
N ALA A 225 25.48 12.74 0.38
CA ALA A 225 24.62 13.69 -0.32
C ALA A 225 23.50 12.95 -1.08
N GLY A 226 22.25 13.21 -0.71
CA GLY A 226 21.06 12.58 -1.28
C GLY A 226 20.14 13.58 -1.99
N ALA A 227 19.09 13.06 -2.63
CA ALA A 227 18.04 13.86 -3.29
C ALA A 227 18.57 14.93 -4.26
N LEU A 228 19.61 14.60 -5.03
CA LEU A 228 20.21 15.48 -6.03
C LEU A 228 19.14 15.99 -7.01
N THR A 229 18.91 17.30 -7.02
CA THR A 229 17.88 17.94 -7.83
C THR A 229 18.46 19.16 -8.54
N ALA A 230 18.46 19.12 -9.87
CA ALA A 230 18.89 20.25 -10.67
C ALA A 230 17.74 21.26 -10.82
N TYR A 231 18.02 22.53 -10.56
CA TYR A 231 17.06 23.60 -10.79
C TYR A 231 17.77 24.89 -11.18
N ARG A 232 17.36 25.46 -12.32
CA ARG A 232 17.99 26.63 -12.94
C ARG A 232 19.50 26.38 -13.11
N ARG A 233 20.35 27.21 -12.50
CA ARG A 233 21.82 27.16 -12.61
C ARG A 233 22.49 26.45 -11.43
N HIS A 234 21.73 25.71 -10.62
CA HIS A 234 22.25 25.05 -9.44
C HIS A 234 21.83 23.59 -9.36
N LEU A 235 22.69 22.80 -8.72
CA LEU A 235 22.37 21.48 -8.21
C LEU A 235 22.15 21.57 -6.71
N TYR A 236 21.00 21.11 -6.25
CA TYR A 236 20.61 21.04 -4.84
C TYR A 236 20.80 19.61 -4.34
N ALA A 237 21.23 19.45 -3.08
CA ALA A 237 21.22 18.15 -2.43
C ALA A 237 21.02 18.27 -0.92
N VAL A 238 20.48 17.20 -0.33
CA VAL A 238 20.43 17.02 1.11
C VAL A 238 21.78 16.45 1.54
N HIS A 239 22.55 17.24 2.26
CA HIS A 239 23.81 16.84 2.87
C HIS A 239 23.57 16.19 4.23
N HIS A 240 24.32 15.12 4.49
CA HIS A 240 24.30 14.38 5.73
C HIS A 240 25.65 14.47 6.42
N ASP A 241 25.64 14.83 7.71
CA ASP A 241 26.81 14.86 8.58
C ASP A 241 26.44 14.43 10.02
N GLU A 242 27.38 14.57 10.95
CA GLU A 242 27.18 14.25 12.37
C GLU A 242 26.15 15.16 13.07
N GLN A 243 25.88 16.35 12.51
CA GLN A 243 24.97 17.35 13.05
C GLN A 243 23.54 17.19 12.50
N GLY A 244 23.37 16.37 11.45
CA GLY A 244 22.08 15.98 10.90
C GLY A 244 21.99 16.19 9.39
N ARG A 245 20.83 16.68 8.94
CA ARG A 245 20.56 16.96 7.52
C ARG A 245 20.54 18.46 7.27
N SER A 246 21.21 18.90 6.21
CA SER A 246 21.17 20.28 5.73
C SER A 246 21.01 20.32 4.21
N VAL A 247 20.42 21.39 3.66
CA VAL A 247 20.31 21.54 2.21
C VAL A 247 21.38 22.49 1.72
N TRP A 248 22.10 22.05 0.70
CA TRP A 248 23.14 22.83 0.02
C TRP A 248 22.85 22.92 -1.47
N ARG A 249 23.32 23.99 -2.09
CA ARG A 249 23.28 24.17 -3.55
C ARG A 249 24.66 24.52 -4.09
N THR A 250 24.92 24.15 -5.33
CA THR A 250 26.17 24.46 -6.04
C THR A 250 25.91 24.83 -7.49
N ASP A 251 26.65 25.80 -8.01
CA ASP A 251 26.73 26.12 -9.45
C ASP A 251 27.87 25.35 -10.13
N GLY A 252 28.48 24.39 -9.42
CA GLY A 252 29.65 23.62 -9.86
C GLY A 252 30.99 24.29 -9.59
N ARG A 253 31.02 25.58 -9.21
CA ARG A 253 32.24 26.35 -8.87
C ARG A 253 32.28 26.74 -7.41
N THR A 254 31.13 26.99 -6.81
CA THR A 254 30.95 27.36 -5.42
C THR A 254 29.76 26.58 -4.85
N SER A 255 29.74 26.40 -3.54
CA SER A 255 28.64 25.76 -2.84
C SER A 255 28.24 26.59 -1.63
N GLU A 256 26.94 26.64 -1.35
CA GLU A 256 26.39 27.41 -0.23
C GLU A 256 25.17 26.72 0.39
N PRO A 257 24.91 26.93 1.70
CA PRO A 257 23.76 26.36 2.37
C PRO A 257 22.47 27.12 2.02
N VAL A 258 21.37 26.39 1.89
CA VAL A 258 20.03 26.94 1.70
C VAL A 258 19.43 27.28 3.07
N ARG A 259 19.73 28.49 3.55
CA ARG A 259 19.39 28.94 4.93
C ARG A 259 17.90 28.89 5.26
N ALA A 260 17.02 29.06 4.27
CA ALA A 260 15.57 29.03 4.49
C ALA A 260 15.04 27.66 4.99
N LEU A 261 15.79 26.58 4.72
CA LEU A 261 15.47 25.23 5.16
C LEU A 261 16.36 24.75 6.32
N ALA A 262 17.12 25.66 6.95
CA ALA A 262 18.01 25.32 8.06
C ALA A 262 17.23 24.76 9.26
N GLY A 263 17.77 23.71 9.88
CA GLY A 263 17.15 23.01 11.01
C GLY A 263 15.96 22.12 10.65
N ARG A 264 15.61 22.01 9.36
CA ARG A 264 14.52 21.15 8.88
C ARG A 264 15.06 19.83 8.37
N GLU A 265 14.38 18.74 8.70
CA GLU A 265 14.71 17.41 8.17
C GLU A 265 14.13 17.23 6.77
N VAL A 266 14.80 17.81 5.77
CA VAL A 266 14.39 17.65 4.35
C VAL A 266 14.55 16.19 3.94
N GLN A 267 13.47 15.59 3.43
CA GLN A 267 13.41 14.19 3.02
C GLN A 267 13.63 14.03 1.52
N ALA A 268 13.06 14.90 0.71
CA ALA A 268 13.16 14.85 -0.75
C ALA A 268 12.95 16.23 -1.39
N MET A 269 13.40 16.35 -2.63
CA MET A 269 13.22 17.54 -3.46
C MET A 269 12.85 17.13 -4.88
N ALA A 270 12.12 18.00 -5.57
CA ALA A 270 11.78 17.83 -6.97
C ALA A 270 11.69 19.20 -7.66
N ALA A 271 12.06 19.25 -8.93
CA ALA A 271 12.03 20.48 -9.70
C ALA A 271 11.07 20.38 -10.89
N ALA A 272 10.42 21.49 -11.19
CA ALA A 272 9.71 21.76 -12.43
C ALA A 272 10.36 22.97 -13.13
N ALA A 273 9.78 23.44 -14.23
CA ALA A 273 10.29 24.62 -14.93
C ALA A 273 10.14 25.91 -14.13
N ASP A 274 9.10 25.99 -13.29
CA ASP A 274 8.64 27.18 -12.59
C ASP A 274 9.01 27.22 -11.11
N ALA A 275 9.15 26.06 -10.48
CA ALA A 275 9.45 25.95 -9.05
C ALA A 275 10.30 24.72 -8.69
N LEU A 276 11.07 24.89 -7.63
CA LEU A 276 11.71 23.83 -6.85
C LEU A 276 10.86 23.53 -5.62
N TRP A 277 10.67 22.26 -5.32
CA TRP A 277 9.85 21.76 -4.21
C TRP A 277 10.71 20.98 -3.24
N ALA A 278 10.38 21.06 -1.95
CA ALA A 278 11.02 20.28 -0.89
C ALA A 278 9.97 19.82 0.11
N VAL A 279 10.11 18.59 0.59
CA VAL A 279 9.31 18.06 1.69
C VAL A 279 10.18 17.83 2.91
N THR A 280 9.65 18.17 4.08
CA THR A 280 10.30 17.96 5.37
C THR A 280 9.52 16.96 6.20
N GLY A 281 10.23 16.15 6.99
CA GLY A 281 9.65 15.17 7.92
C GLY A 281 10.00 15.46 9.38
N GLY A 282 9.64 14.54 10.28
CA GLY A 282 9.95 14.64 11.71
C GLY A 282 9.01 15.61 12.44
N SER A 283 9.56 16.52 13.24
CA SER A 283 8.79 17.56 13.96
C SER A 283 8.16 18.61 13.05
N HIS A 284 8.55 18.63 11.77
CA HIS A 284 8.11 19.60 10.78
C HIS A 284 7.68 18.90 9.49
N SER A 285 6.49 18.31 9.48
CA SER A 285 5.87 17.73 8.29
C SER A 285 5.30 18.83 7.39
N GLU A 286 6.07 19.30 6.41
CA GLU A 286 5.71 20.47 5.59
C GLU A 286 6.10 20.29 4.12
N LEU A 287 5.39 20.99 3.24
CA LEU A 287 5.72 21.18 1.83
C LEU A 287 6.22 22.61 1.62
N TRP A 288 7.36 22.74 0.98
CA TRP A 288 8.02 24.01 0.67
C TRP A 288 8.22 24.15 -0.83
N ALA A 289 8.19 25.38 -1.32
CA ALA A 289 8.42 25.69 -2.71
C ALA A 289 9.25 26.96 -2.89
N SER A 290 10.02 27.01 -3.96
CA SER A 290 10.87 28.15 -4.30
C SER A 290 10.89 28.37 -5.81
N ALA A 291 10.52 29.58 -6.22
CA ALA A 291 10.53 29.96 -7.61
C ALA A 291 11.95 30.18 -8.13
N ASP A 292 12.86 30.69 -7.31
CA ASP A 292 14.23 31.03 -7.71
C ASP A 292 15.30 30.12 -7.09
N GLY A 293 14.87 29.21 -6.23
CA GLY A 293 15.71 28.30 -5.47
C GLY A 293 16.46 28.98 -4.31
N ALA A 294 16.20 30.26 -4.03
CA ALA A 294 16.78 31.05 -2.94
C ALA A 294 15.72 31.45 -1.91
N ALA A 295 14.61 32.01 -2.35
CA ALA A 295 13.47 32.39 -1.53
C ALA A 295 12.48 31.22 -1.47
N TRP A 296 12.30 30.66 -0.27
CA TRP A 296 11.42 29.52 -0.03
C TRP A 296 10.18 29.96 0.74
N GLN A 297 9.03 29.46 0.30
CA GLN A 297 7.75 29.63 0.97
C GLN A 297 7.16 28.29 1.35
N ARG A 298 6.57 28.21 2.54
CA ARG A 298 5.82 27.04 2.98
C ARG A 298 4.47 27.03 2.29
N VAL A 299 4.16 25.93 1.63
CA VAL A 299 2.91 25.72 0.90
C VAL A 299 1.85 25.05 1.79
N GLN A 300 2.26 24.03 2.55
CA GLN A 300 1.33 23.24 3.36
C GLN A 300 2.04 22.62 4.57
N THR A 301 1.29 22.44 5.65
CA THR A 301 1.65 21.58 6.79
C THR A 301 0.79 20.31 6.74
N PHE A 302 1.36 19.17 7.09
CA PHE A 302 0.67 17.89 7.14
C PHE A 302 0.46 17.49 8.61
N ASP A 303 -0.80 17.34 9.01
CA ASP A 303 -1.18 16.98 10.37
C ASP A 303 -1.14 15.46 10.53
N GLY A 304 -0.12 14.95 11.22
CA GLY A 304 0.06 13.52 11.53
C GLY A 304 0.65 12.67 10.39
N ASP A 305 0.36 13.00 9.13
CA ASP A 305 1.03 12.38 7.99
C ASP A 305 2.46 12.95 7.84
N VAL A 306 3.44 12.10 7.53
CA VAL A 306 4.87 12.49 7.42
C VAL A 306 5.30 12.42 5.95
N PRO A 307 5.45 13.55 5.25
CA PRO A 307 5.99 13.58 3.89
C PRO A 307 7.38 12.96 3.85
N VAL A 308 7.60 12.07 2.89
CA VAL A 308 8.88 11.37 2.72
C VAL A 308 9.43 11.43 1.31
N ASP A 309 8.62 11.89 0.35
CA ASP A 309 9.02 12.02 -1.04
C ASP A 309 8.15 13.03 -1.81
N VAL A 310 8.69 13.60 -2.88
CA VAL A 310 8.00 14.59 -3.74
C VAL A 310 8.42 14.42 -5.18
N ALA A 311 7.47 14.54 -6.11
CA ALA A 311 7.73 14.59 -7.54
C ALA A 311 6.85 15.64 -8.21
N VAL A 312 7.26 16.08 -9.39
CA VAL A 312 6.42 16.93 -10.24
C VAL A 312 6.03 16.15 -11.49
N HIS A 313 4.72 16.11 -11.76
CA HIS A 313 4.16 15.48 -12.95
C HIS A 313 3.16 16.42 -13.62
N ALA A 314 3.29 16.60 -14.94
CA ALA A 314 2.50 17.56 -15.72
C ALA A 314 2.48 18.98 -15.10
N GLY A 315 3.62 19.42 -14.55
CA GLY A 315 3.78 20.73 -13.92
C GLY A 315 3.15 20.87 -12.53
N ARG A 316 2.61 19.79 -11.94
CA ARG A 316 1.97 19.83 -10.61
C ARG A 316 2.73 18.95 -9.61
N PRO A 317 2.89 19.38 -8.35
CA PRO A 317 3.56 18.60 -7.33
C PRO A 317 2.67 17.47 -6.80
N TYR A 318 3.29 16.35 -6.49
CA TYR A 318 2.71 15.21 -5.80
C TYR A 318 3.64 14.82 -4.66
N VAL A 319 3.06 14.50 -3.50
CA VAL A 319 3.82 14.20 -2.29
C VAL A 319 3.44 12.81 -1.80
N GLY A 320 4.46 11.97 -1.63
CA GLY A 320 4.33 10.69 -0.92
C GLY A 320 4.58 10.89 0.56
N ALA A 321 3.74 10.29 1.39
CA ALA A 321 3.83 10.39 2.83
C ALA A 321 3.66 9.03 3.52
N ILE A 322 4.19 8.97 4.74
CA ILE A 322 3.79 8.00 5.75
C ILE A 322 2.47 8.45 6.37
N GLY A 323 1.43 7.63 6.28
CA GLY A 323 0.13 7.98 6.83
C GLY A 323 0.02 7.74 8.33
N ALA A 324 -0.65 8.64 9.04
CA ALA A 324 -0.97 8.50 10.45
C ALA A 324 -1.86 7.28 10.74
N ASP A 325 -2.63 6.82 9.74
CA ASP A 325 -3.46 5.62 9.79
C ASP A 325 -2.68 4.32 9.51
N GLY A 326 -1.34 4.40 9.44
CA GLY A 326 -0.47 3.26 9.15
C GLY A 326 -0.45 2.84 7.68
N ARG A 327 -1.03 3.64 6.78
CA ARG A 327 -1.06 3.39 5.33
C ARG A 327 -0.28 4.46 4.57
N GLY A 328 0.23 4.10 3.41
CA GLY A 328 0.87 5.05 2.50
C GLY A 328 -0.14 6.07 1.98
N VAL A 329 0.25 7.35 1.90
CA VAL A 329 -0.63 8.41 1.38
C VAL A 329 0.03 9.09 0.20
N LEU A 330 -0.71 9.23 -0.89
CA LEU A 330 -0.34 10.09 -2.02
C LEU A 330 -1.18 11.36 -1.97
N PHE A 331 -0.50 12.49 -1.83
CA PHE A 331 -1.06 13.83 -1.95
C PHE A 331 -0.81 14.39 -3.33
N GLY A 332 -1.72 15.24 -3.78
CA GLY A 332 -1.56 16.00 -5.01
C GLY A 332 -2.74 16.96 -5.20
N PRO A 333 -2.78 17.65 -6.33
CA PRO A 333 -3.84 18.61 -6.58
C PRO A 333 -5.22 17.93 -6.67
N ARG A 334 -6.26 18.61 -6.17
CA ARG A 334 -7.65 18.20 -6.44
C ARG A 334 -7.88 18.19 -7.95
N VAL A 335 -8.60 17.20 -8.44
CA VAL A 335 -8.79 17.00 -9.90
C VAL A 335 -9.69 18.11 -10.47
N PRO A 336 -9.18 18.88 -11.45
CA PRO A 336 -9.91 19.00 -12.70
C PRO A 336 -9.04 18.59 -13.90
N ALA A 337 -9.62 17.84 -14.83
CA ALA A 337 -9.01 17.32 -16.06
C ALA A 337 -8.67 18.43 -17.09
N PRO A 338 -8.10 18.12 -18.28
CA PRO A 338 -6.91 17.32 -18.59
C PRO A 338 -5.80 18.19 -19.22
N VAL A 339 -4.54 17.76 -19.17
CA VAL A 339 -3.48 18.32 -20.04
C VAL A 339 -3.22 17.36 -21.19
N GLU A 340 -3.49 17.82 -22.41
CA GLU A 340 -3.13 17.15 -23.66
C GLU A 340 -1.61 17.12 -23.84
N ARG A 341 -1.08 15.90 -24.00
CA ARG A 341 -0.03 15.56 -24.96
C ARG A 341 0.10 14.05 -25.00
N ALA A 342 -0.26 13.45 -26.13
CA ALA A 342 0.07 12.06 -26.41
C ALA A 342 1.59 11.95 -26.63
N ALA A 343 2.31 11.39 -25.66
CA ALA A 343 3.64 10.88 -25.92
C ALA A 343 3.52 9.50 -26.58
N ALA A 344 4.36 9.26 -27.59
CA ALA A 344 4.47 7.94 -28.20
C ALA A 344 4.76 6.89 -27.11
N THR A 345 3.99 5.80 -27.10
CA THR A 345 4.29 4.65 -26.24
C THR A 345 5.59 4.04 -26.76
N ALA A 346 6.66 4.13 -25.98
CA ALA A 346 7.83 3.30 -26.22
C ALA A 346 7.36 1.84 -26.15
N ARG A 347 7.89 0.99 -27.04
CA ARG A 347 7.71 -0.45 -26.90
C ARG A 347 8.85 -0.97 -26.03
N LEU A 348 8.52 -1.84 -25.08
CA LEU A 348 9.57 -2.60 -24.42
C LEU A 348 10.41 -3.34 -25.47
N PRO A 349 11.75 -3.26 -25.38
CA PRO A 349 12.63 -4.10 -26.17
C PRO A 349 12.25 -5.58 -26.04
N PRO A 350 12.40 -6.38 -27.11
CA PRO A 350 12.45 -7.82 -26.92
C PRO A 350 13.57 -8.13 -25.91
N ALA A 351 13.34 -9.12 -25.04
CA ALA A 351 14.40 -9.65 -24.19
C ALA A 351 15.60 -10.02 -25.09
N PRO A 352 16.85 -9.77 -24.65
CA PRO A 352 18.01 -10.14 -25.46
C PRO A 352 17.90 -11.63 -25.80
N ALA A 353 17.86 -11.94 -27.10
CA ALA A 353 18.05 -13.31 -27.56
C ALA A 353 19.45 -13.70 -27.10
N SER A 354 19.58 -14.78 -26.33
CA SER A 354 20.90 -15.33 -26.04
C SER A 354 21.53 -15.70 -27.38
N SER A 355 22.54 -14.96 -27.82
CA SER A 355 23.26 -15.19 -29.08
C SER A 355 24.25 -16.35 -28.98
N GLY A 356 24.01 -17.31 -28.10
CA GLY A 356 24.80 -18.53 -28.03
C GLY A 356 24.19 -19.53 -28.99
N ASP A 357 25.01 -20.10 -29.87
CA ASP A 357 24.82 -21.47 -30.30
C ASP A 357 24.78 -22.30 -29.02
N GLY A 358 23.58 -22.46 -28.44
CA GLY A 358 23.43 -22.94 -27.08
C GLY A 358 23.99 -24.35 -26.98
N GLU A 359 24.91 -24.58 -26.03
CA GLU A 359 25.23 -25.94 -25.60
C GLU A 359 23.92 -26.73 -25.46
N PRO A 360 23.84 -27.97 -25.97
CA PRO A 360 22.67 -28.80 -25.79
C PRO A 360 22.24 -28.81 -24.33
N LEU A 361 20.94 -28.75 -24.06
CA LEU A 361 20.38 -28.74 -22.69
C LEU A 361 21.01 -29.83 -21.79
N ASP A 362 21.32 -30.99 -22.36
CA ASP A 362 21.97 -32.10 -21.66
C ASP A 362 23.42 -31.81 -21.22
N GLU A 363 24.18 -31.07 -22.03
CA GLU A 363 25.53 -30.62 -21.68
C GLU A 363 25.48 -29.60 -20.54
N SER A 364 24.61 -28.59 -20.65
CA SER A 364 24.42 -27.60 -19.57
C SER A 364 23.98 -28.24 -18.25
N LEU A 365 23.13 -29.27 -18.31
CA LEU A 365 22.73 -30.03 -17.11
C LEU A 365 23.87 -30.87 -16.53
N ALA A 366 24.70 -31.49 -17.37
CA ALA A 366 25.87 -32.24 -16.92
C ALA A 366 26.91 -31.33 -16.24
N VAL A 367 27.15 -30.14 -16.80
CA VAL A 367 28.03 -29.12 -16.20
C VAL A 367 27.46 -28.64 -14.86
N LEU A 368 26.15 -28.39 -14.77
CA LEU A 368 25.49 -28.02 -13.52
C LEU A 368 25.64 -29.14 -12.46
N ASP A 369 25.42 -30.40 -12.83
CA ASP A 369 25.55 -31.53 -11.91
C ASP A 369 26.97 -31.67 -11.36
N ALA A 370 27.98 -31.53 -12.23
CA ALA A 370 29.37 -31.54 -11.82
C ALA A 370 29.68 -30.39 -10.85
N ALA A 371 29.14 -29.19 -11.09
CA ALA A 371 29.35 -28.04 -10.22
C ALA A 371 28.64 -28.18 -8.86
N LEU A 372 27.43 -28.74 -8.83
CA LEU A 372 26.71 -29.04 -7.59
C LEU A 372 27.42 -30.11 -6.74
N ALA A 373 28.19 -31.00 -7.39
CA ALA A 373 28.98 -32.04 -6.74
C ALA A 373 30.38 -31.58 -6.27
N ASP A 374 30.78 -30.34 -6.50
CA ASP A 374 32.10 -29.82 -6.15
C ASP A 374 32.02 -28.89 -4.90
N PRO A 375 32.50 -29.31 -3.72
CA PRO A 375 32.52 -28.49 -2.51
C PRO A 375 33.26 -27.16 -2.68
N GLY A 376 34.30 -27.12 -3.54
CA GLY A 376 35.11 -25.95 -3.81
C GLY A 376 34.34 -24.81 -4.47
N LYS A 377 33.23 -25.11 -5.17
CA LYS A 377 32.32 -24.07 -5.70
C LYS A 377 31.61 -23.31 -4.59
N PHE A 378 31.33 -23.96 -3.46
CA PHE A 378 30.62 -23.34 -2.34
C PHE A 378 31.51 -22.57 -1.37
N GLU A 379 32.84 -22.73 -1.47
CA GLU A 379 33.85 -21.96 -0.73
C GLU A 379 34.01 -20.52 -1.25
N GLN A 380 33.63 -20.27 -2.51
CA GLN A 380 33.69 -18.94 -3.11
C GLN A 380 32.48 -18.07 -2.69
N ARG A 381 32.64 -16.74 -2.72
CA ARG A 381 31.51 -15.80 -2.53
C ARG A 381 30.53 -15.97 -3.70
N GLY A 382 29.43 -16.68 -3.48
CA GLY A 382 28.35 -16.85 -4.45
C GLY A 382 27.78 -18.26 -4.54
N GLY A 383 28.54 -19.31 -4.24
CA GLY A 383 28.09 -20.70 -4.49
C GLY A 383 28.39 -21.17 -5.91
N VAL A 384 27.49 -21.99 -6.49
CA VAL A 384 27.55 -22.39 -7.91
C VAL A 384 27.63 -21.14 -8.79
N PRO A 385 28.49 -21.07 -9.81
CA PRO A 385 28.49 -19.91 -10.70
C PRO A 385 27.13 -19.78 -11.40
N ILE A 386 26.45 -18.65 -11.22
CA ILE A 386 25.13 -18.39 -11.83
C ILE A 386 25.22 -18.40 -13.37
N GLU A 387 26.40 -18.13 -13.92
CA GLU A 387 26.67 -18.22 -15.36
C GLU A 387 26.35 -19.62 -15.92
N LEU A 388 26.44 -20.67 -15.09
CA LEU A 388 26.05 -22.03 -15.46
C LEU A 388 24.52 -22.21 -15.56
N LEU A 389 23.75 -21.32 -14.96
CA LEU A 389 22.29 -21.35 -14.95
C LEU A 389 21.68 -20.53 -16.09
N GLU A 390 22.42 -19.56 -16.64
CA GLU A 390 21.94 -18.68 -17.73
C GLU A 390 21.49 -19.46 -18.98
N PRO A 391 22.20 -20.49 -19.48
CA PRO A 391 21.71 -21.28 -20.63
C PRO A 391 20.40 -22.00 -20.33
N LEU A 392 20.24 -22.51 -19.11
CA LEU A 392 19.02 -23.19 -18.67
C LEU A 392 17.84 -22.23 -18.60
N ILE A 393 18.07 -21.01 -18.09
CA ILE A 393 17.08 -19.92 -18.04
C ILE A 393 16.69 -19.49 -19.46
N ALA A 394 17.68 -19.23 -20.30
CA ALA A 394 17.49 -18.78 -21.68
C ALA A 394 16.73 -19.80 -22.54
N SER A 395 16.92 -21.10 -22.28
CA SER A 395 16.16 -22.15 -22.96
C SER A 395 14.64 -22.02 -22.75
N GLY A 396 14.22 -21.54 -21.58
CA GLY A 396 12.82 -21.40 -21.20
C GLY A 396 11.98 -22.69 -21.28
N THR A 397 12.62 -23.87 -21.38
CA THR A 397 11.91 -25.13 -21.61
C THR A 397 11.34 -25.72 -20.32
N ALA A 398 10.22 -26.44 -20.42
CA ALA A 398 9.66 -27.20 -19.28
C ALA A 398 10.66 -28.24 -18.75
N ARG A 399 11.45 -28.86 -19.63
CA ARG A 399 12.49 -29.83 -19.25
C ARG A 399 13.59 -29.17 -18.41
N ALA A 400 14.07 -27.98 -18.78
CA ALA A 400 15.03 -27.24 -17.98
C ALA A 400 14.46 -26.86 -16.61
N ALA A 401 13.22 -26.37 -16.56
CA ALA A 401 12.55 -26.04 -15.30
C ALA A 401 12.39 -27.27 -14.38
N GLN A 402 11.95 -28.42 -14.92
CA GLN A 402 11.85 -29.68 -14.17
C GLN A 402 13.21 -30.17 -13.68
N ALA A 403 14.25 -30.04 -14.52
CA ALA A 403 15.60 -30.42 -14.16
C ALA A 403 16.14 -29.58 -13.00
N LEU A 404 15.96 -28.26 -13.03
CA LEU A 404 16.29 -27.35 -11.92
C LEU A 404 15.52 -27.75 -10.65
N ALA A 405 14.20 -27.91 -10.74
CA ALA A 405 13.35 -28.28 -9.60
C ALA A 405 13.76 -29.62 -8.97
N SER A 406 14.09 -30.62 -9.78
CA SER A 406 14.47 -31.97 -9.31
C SER A 406 15.76 -32.01 -8.48
N ARG A 407 16.60 -30.98 -8.58
CA ARG A 407 17.89 -30.84 -7.87
C ARG A 407 17.75 -30.08 -6.56
N ILE A 408 16.65 -29.36 -6.36
CA ILE A 408 16.36 -28.64 -5.12
C ILE A 408 16.18 -29.66 -3.97
N GLY A 409 16.81 -29.37 -2.84
CA GLY A 409 16.82 -30.21 -1.64
C GLY A 409 17.78 -31.39 -1.70
N ARG A 410 18.52 -31.59 -2.80
CA ARG A 410 19.61 -32.57 -2.85
C ARG A 410 20.80 -32.02 -2.08
N ALA A 411 21.40 -32.85 -1.22
CA ALA A 411 22.55 -32.43 -0.43
C ALA A 411 23.76 -32.16 -1.35
N ALA A 412 24.29 -30.94 -1.32
CA ALA A 412 25.61 -30.65 -1.85
C ALA A 412 26.69 -31.33 -0.99
N PRO A 413 27.81 -31.79 -1.58
CA PRO A 413 28.86 -32.46 -0.82
C PRO A 413 29.60 -31.50 0.11
N GLY A 414 29.87 -31.96 1.34
CA GLY A 414 30.68 -31.27 2.35
C GLY A 414 29.93 -30.25 3.23
N ALA A 415 30.10 -30.37 4.55
CA ALA A 415 29.47 -29.48 5.53
C ALA A 415 30.10 -28.07 5.54
N GLY A 416 29.40 -27.11 4.95
CA GLY A 416 29.43 -25.65 5.21
C GLY A 416 30.78 -24.93 5.20
N THR A 417 31.02 -24.11 4.18
CA THR A 417 32.26 -23.33 4.03
C THR A 417 32.01 -21.80 3.95
N SER A 418 32.94 -21.01 4.53
CA SER A 418 32.86 -19.53 4.74
C SER A 418 33.24 -18.74 3.46
N ARG A 419 32.99 -17.43 3.23
CA ARG A 419 32.84 -16.30 4.16
C ARG A 419 32.04 -15.14 3.52
N PHE A 420 30.71 -15.14 3.66
CA PHE A 420 29.95 -13.88 3.58
C PHE A 420 30.05 -13.24 4.97
N ALA A 421 30.67 -12.05 5.06
CA ALA A 421 30.90 -11.30 6.30
C ALA A 421 31.48 -12.09 7.50
N GLY A 422 32.37 -13.06 7.29
CA GLY A 422 33.04 -13.78 8.40
C GLY A 422 32.40 -15.12 8.80
N ARG A 423 31.19 -15.46 8.32
CA ARG A 423 30.35 -16.52 8.90
C ARG A 423 30.15 -17.75 8.00
N ARG A 424 29.73 -18.88 8.60
CA ARG A 424 29.47 -20.17 7.91
C ARG A 424 28.00 -20.27 7.49
N VAL A 425 27.79 -20.73 6.26
CA VAL A 425 26.47 -21.00 5.67
C VAL A 425 26.49 -22.41 5.07
N PRO A 426 25.44 -23.24 5.24
CA PRO A 426 25.37 -24.57 4.63
C PRO A 426 25.43 -24.53 3.10
N ALA A 427 26.19 -25.45 2.48
CA ALA A 427 26.28 -25.54 1.02
C ALA A 427 24.93 -25.87 0.36
N ALA A 428 24.13 -26.72 1.00
CA ALA A 428 22.79 -27.06 0.53
C ALA A 428 21.84 -25.84 0.46
N ASP A 429 21.88 -24.94 1.44
CA ASP A 429 21.02 -23.74 1.43
C ASP A 429 21.45 -22.77 0.31
N LYS A 430 22.77 -22.62 0.07
CA LYS A 430 23.28 -21.87 -1.08
C LYS A 430 22.83 -22.49 -2.40
N ALA A 431 22.92 -23.81 -2.54
CA ALA A 431 22.49 -24.51 -3.76
C ALA A 431 20.98 -24.33 -4.01
N ASP A 432 20.15 -24.57 -2.99
CA ASP A 432 18.69 -24.40 -3.06
C ASP A 432 18.34 -22.97 -3.48
N TRP A 433 18.95 -21.96 -2.86
CA TRP A 433 18.75 -20.55 -3.22
C TRP A 433 19.02 -20.26 -4.71
N GLN A 434 20.13 -20.75 -5.28
CA GLN A 434 20.48 -20.49 -6.68
C GLN A 434 19.60 -21.24 -7.66
N LEU A 435 19.25 -22.49 -7.34
CA LEU A 435 18.34 -23.28 -8.16
C LEU A 435 16.95 -22.66 -8.17
N LEU A 436 16.45 -22.19 -7.02
CA LEU A 436 15.19 -21.45 -6.93
C LEU A 436 15.23 -20.14 -7.73
N TRP A 437 16.36 -19.44 -7.73
CA TRP A 437 16.54 -18.26 -8.57
C TRP A 437 16.47 -18.55 -10.05
N ALA A 438 17.20 -19.57 -10.51
CA ALA A 438 17.12 -19.97 -11.92
C ALA A 438 15.70 -20.42 -12.28
N LEU A 439 15.06 -21.19 -11.38
CA LEU A 439 13.70 -21.67 -11.55
C LEU A 439 12.70 -20.51 -11.70
N ALA A 440 12.76 -19.50 -10.82
CA ALA A 440 11.93 -18.30 -10.88
C ALA A 440 12.02 -17.61 -12.25
N ARG A 441 13.24 -17.52 -12.81
CA ARG A 441 13.50 -16.88 -14.10
C ARG A 441 13.07 -17.70 -15.31
N THR A 442 12.84 -19.01 -15.16
CA THR A 442 12.20 -19.82 -16.22
C THR A 442 10.70 -19.55 -16.36
N ALA A 443 10.05 -18.99 -15.33
CA ALA A 443 8.61 -18.79 -15.23
C ALA A 443 7.74 -20.06 -15.43
N ARG A 444 8.33 -21.26 -15.33
CA ARG A 444 7.66 -22.55 -15.62
C ARG A 444 7.90 -23.64 -14.56
N GLY A 445 8.59 -23.29 -13.48
CA GLY A 445 9.05 -24.25 -12.49
C GLY A 445 8.18 -24.34 -11.25
N GLU A 446 7.96 -25.57 -10.77
CA GLU A 446 7.30 -25.84 -9.50
C GLU A 446 8.30 -25.81 -8.34
N VAL A 447 8.01 -24.96 -7.36
CA VAL A 447 8.68 -24.86 -6.07
C VAL A 447 8.16 -25.96 -5.13
N PRO A 448 9.05 -26.77 -4.55
CA PRO A 448 8.67 -27.77 -3.55
C PRO A 448 8.04 -27.14 -2.30
N LEU A 449 6.84 -27.61 -1.93
CA LEU A 449 6.11 -27.14 -0.74
C LEU A 449 6.90 -27.30 0.57
N SER A 450 7.76 -28.31 0.63
CA SER A 450 8.60 -28.58 1.80
C SER A 450 9.56 -27.42 2.11
N LEU A 451 9.98 -26.65 1.10
CA LEU A 451 10.81 -25.46 1.28
C LEU A 451 10.06 -24.31 1.94
N LEU A 452 8.82 -24.07 1.52
CA LEU A 452 7.97 -23.04 2.12
C LEU A 452 7.72 -23.33 3.59
N ALA A 453 7.66 -24.61 3.97
CA ALA A 453 7.45 -25.06 5.35
C ALA A 453 8.72 -25.11 6.23
N ARG A 454 9.93 -24.92 5.67
CA ARG A 454 11.19 -25.00 6.44
C ARG A 454 11.21 -23.93 7.55
N PRO A 455 11.81 -24.24 8.73
CA PRO A 455 12.03 -23.23 9.75
C PRO A 455 13.09 -22.23 9.26
N TRP A 456 12.92 -20.96 9.65
CA TRP A 456 13.95 -19.95 9.51
C TRP A 456 15.17 -20.28 10.38
N ARG A 457 16.39 -20.17 9.86
CA ARG A 457 17.62 -20.59 10.55
C ARG A 457 18.65 -19.46 10.69
N ALA A 458 18.60 -18.46 9.84
CA ALA A 458 19.53 -17.34 9.87
C ALA A 458 19.23 -16.38 11.05
N ALA A 459 20.25 -15.68 11.53
CA ALA A 459 20.02 -14.63 12.50
C ALA A 459 19.39 -13.39 11.83
N ARG A 460 18.51 -12.70 12.56
CA ARG A 460 17.88 -11.45 12.10
C ARG A 460 18.96 -10.43 11.70
N HIS A 461 18.76 -9.76 10.56
CA HIS A 461 19.64 -8.69 10.05
C HIS A 461 21.10 -9.13 9.84
N ARG A 462 21.35 -10.44 9.72
CA ARG A 462 22.67 -10.98 9.38
C ARG A 462 22.74 -11.39 7.93
N SER A 463 23.96 -11.47 7.46
CA SER A 463 24.36 -11.72 6.08
C SER A 463 23.89 -13.11 5.57
N GLU A 464 23.61 -14.03 6.49
CA GLU A 464 23.14 -15.38 6.21
C GLU A 464 21.69 -15.39 5.71
N LYS A 465 20.90 -14.34 5.99
CA LYS A 465 19.52 -14.23 5.53
C LYS A 465 19.39 -14.25 4.00
N TYR A 466 20.44 -13.85 3.28
CA TYR A 466 20.45 -13.73 1.82
C TYR A 466 20.48 -15.08 1.10
N VAL A 467 20.70 -16.18 1.83
CA VAL A 467 20.74 -17.52 1.24
C VAL A 467 19.62 -18.40 1.80
N GLU A 468 18.62 -17.77 2.43
CA GLU A 468 17.56 -18.50 3.11
C GLU A 468 16.56 -19.09 2.12
N PRO A 469 16.43 -20.43 2.05
CA PRO A 469 15.61 -21.09 1.04
C PRO A 469 14.13 -20.73 1.15
N VAL A 470 13.63 -20.37 2.34
CA VAL A 470 12.20 -19.99 2.52
C VAL A 470 11.86 -18.73 1.75
N ALA A 471 12.69 -17.68 1.85
CA ALA A 471 12.47 -16.42 1.15
C ALA A 471 12.61 -16.60 -0.37
N ALA A 472 13.63 -17.35 -0.80
CA ALA A 472 13.85 -17.71 -2.20
C ALA A 472 12.70 -18.57 -2.78
N ALA A 473 12.11 -19.44 -1.96
CA ALA A 473 10.97 -20.27 -2.37
C ALA A 473 9.68 -19.47 -2.51
N ALA A 474 9.40 -18.58 -1.57
CA ALA A 474 8.23 -17.68 -1.65
C ALA A 474 8.28 -16.82 -2.91
N TRP A 475 9.48 -16.33 -3.24
CA TRP A 475 9.73 -15.64 -4.50
C TRP A 475 9.50 -16.48 -5.73
N ALA A 476 10.17 -17.63 -5.80
CA ALA A 476 10.14 -18.47 -6.99
C ALA A 476 8.71 -18.91 -7.29
N ALA A 477 7.91 -19.19 -6.26
CA ALA A 477 6.49 -19.51 -6.39
C ALA A 477 5.70 -18.34 -6.98
N SER A 478 5.98 -17.12 -6.51
CA SER A 478 5.37 -15.88 -7.02
C SER A 478 5.70 -15.64 -8.49
N GLU A 479 6.97 -15.76 -8.88
CA GLU A 479 7.44 -15.56 -10.26
C GLU A 479 6.94 -16.63 -11.23
N SER A 480 6.93 -17.90 -10.80
CA SER A 480 6.38 -19.00 -11.60
C SER A 480 4.84 -19.05 -11.59
N ARG A 481 4.18 -18.14 -10.85
CA ARG A 481 2.72 -18.08 -10.69
C ARG A 481 2.13 -19.40 -10.18
N GLN A 482 2.86 -20.10 -9.32
CA GLN A 482 2.41 -21.34 -8.68
C GLN A 482 1.31 -21.05 -7.63
N ALA A 483 0.10 -20.82 -8.13
CA ALA A 483 -1.05 -20.38 -7.34
C ALA A 483 -1.97 -21.53 -6.93
N ASP A 484 -1.45 -22.76 -6.88
CA ASP A 484 -2.22 -23.91 -6.40
C ASP A 484 -2.51 -23.81 -4.89
N ASP A 485 -3.54 -24.53 -4.47
CA ASP A 485 -4.07 -24.47 -3.11
C ASP A 485 -3.05 -24.89 -2.04
N ALA A 486 -2.17 -25.84 -2.34
CA ALA A 486 -1.19 -26.32 -1.39
C ALA A 486 -0.08 -25.27 -1.18
N THR A 487 0.35 -24.62 -2.27
CA THR A 487 1.33 -23.52 -2.22
C THR A 487 0.80 -22.33 -1.43
N VAL A 488 -0.43 -21.90 -1.71
CA VAL A 488 -1.08 -20.81 -0.97
C VAL A 488 -1.24 -21.17 0.52
N SER A 489 -1.67 -22.41 0.83
CA SER A 489 -1.77 -22.87 2.22
C SER A 489 -0.42 -22.85 2.95
N ALA A 490 0.66 -23.28 2.27
CA ALA A 490 2.00 -23.29 2.86
C ALA A 490 2.47 -21.87 3.21
N LEU A 491 2.26 -20.90 2.31
CA LEU A 491 2.59 -19.50 2.54
C LEU A 491 1.78 -18.89 3.68
N VAL A 492 0.46 -19.08 3.70
CA VAL A 492 -0.42 -18.59 4.79
C VAL A 492 -0.05 -19.21 6.13
N GLY A 493 0.29 -20.50 6.15
CA GLY A 493 0.71 -21.21 7.36
C GLY A 493 2.04 -20.71 7.93
N ARG A 494 2.87 -20.03 7.13
CA ARG A 494 4.13 -19.43 7.60
C ARG A 494 3.97 -18.07 8.24
N LEU A 495 2.95 -17.30 7.85
CA LEU A 495 2.72 -15.97 8.42
C LEU A 495 2.59 -16.05 9.94
N GLY A 496 3.42 -15.28 10.65
CA GLY A 496 3.40 -15.20 12.12
C GLY A 496 3.99 -16.44 12.84
N ARG A 497 4.77 -17.28 12.16
CA ARG A 497 5.46 -18.40 12.82
C ARG A 497 6.60 -17.90 13.72
N ALA A 498 6.69 -18.45 14.93
CA ALA A 498 7.74 -18.11 15.88
C ALA A 498 9.14 -18.36 15.27
N GLY A 499 10.03 -17.38 15.43
CA GLY A 499 11.42 -17.43 14.94
C GLY A 499 11.64 -16.73 13.59
N ASP A 500 10.59 -16.47 12.80
CA ASP A 500 10.73 -15.69 11.57
C ASP A 500 11.00 -14.21 11.87
N PRO A 501 11.76 -13.51 11.02
CA PRO A 501 11.86 -12.06 11.07
C PRO A 501 10.67 -11.38 10.38
N ASP A 502 10.35 -10.15 10.81
CA ASP A 502 9.19 -9.41 10.30
C ASP A 502 9.28 -9.13 8.79
N TRP A 503 10.48 -8.89 8.25
CA TRP A 503 10.69 -8.69 6.82
C TRP A 503 10.40 -9.95 5.98
N LEU A 504 10.58 -11.17 6.54
CA LEU A 504 10.22 -12.40 5.83
C LEU A 504 8.70 -12.49 5.69
N ALA A 505 7.96 -12.05 6.70
CA ALA A 505 6.50 -11.93 6.57
C ALA A 505 6.15 -10.97 5.42
N GLY A 506 6.97 -9.97 5.13
CA GLY A 506 6.74 -9.03 4.04
C GLY A 506 6.85 -9.69 2.68
N ASP A 507 7.90 -10.47 2.48
CA ASP A 507 8.10 -11.27 1.26
C ASP A 507 7.01 -12.35 1.09
N LEU A 508 6.57 -12.99 2.19
CA LEU A 508 5.46 -13.95 2.17
C LEU A 508 4.15 -13.29 1.77
N VAL A 509 3.85 -12.10 2.31
CA VAL A 509 2.68 -11.29 1.95
C VAL A 509 2.77 -10.83 0.49
N GLY A 510 3.95 -10.45 0.02
CA GLY A 510 4.20 -10.11 -1.37
C GLY A 510 3.92 -11.27 -2.32
N ALA A 511 4.45 -12.45 -2.01
CA ALA A 511 4.18 -13.68 -2.76
C ALA A 511 2.68 -14.02 -2.76
N LEU A 512 2.03 -13.98 -1.59
CA LEU A 512 0.59 -14.18 -1.47
C LEU A 512 -0.19 -13.16 -2.31
N THR A 513 0.21 -11.89 -2.31
CA THR A 513 -0.42 -10.83 -3.09
C THR A 513 -0.36 -11.13 -4.59
N VAL A 514 0.81 -11.53 -5.09
CA VAL A 514 0.99 -11.88 -6.51
C VAL A 514 0.19 -13.12 -6.92
N LEU A 515 0.16 -14.14 -6.06
CA LEU A 515 -0.52 -15.42 -6.34
C LEU A 515 -2.04 -15.35 -6.18
N SER A 516 -2.51 -14.53 -5.24
CA SER A 516 -3.94 -14.41 -4.92
C SER A 516 -4.64 -13.24 -5.61
N GLY A 517 -3.91 -12.15 -5.87
CA GLY A 517 -4.49 -10.85 -6.21
C GLY A 517 -4.96 -10.03 -4.99
N CYS A 518 -4.95 -10.61 -3.78
CA CYS A 518 -5.43 -9.97 -2.56
C CYS A 518 -4.36 -9.13 -1.86
N ARG A 519 -4.75 -8.16 -1.03
CA ARG A 519 -3.82 -7.26 -0.33
C ARG A 519 -4.21 -7.03 1.12
N PHE A 520 -4.02 -8.04 1.97
CA PHE A 520 -4.28 -7.94 3.41
C PHE A 520 -3.11 -7.38 4.22
N GLY A 521 -1.94 -7.20 3.62
CA GLY A 521 -0.76 -6.78 4.36
C GLY A 521 -0.25 -7.80 5.35
N TYR A 522 0.36 -7.30 6.44
CA TYR A 522 0.83 -8.13 7.55
C TYR A 522 -0.29 -8.76 8.38
N ASP A 523 -1.55 -8.55 8.03
CA ASP A 523 -2.68 -9.15 8.74
C ASP A 523 -2.75 -10.66 8.45
N ALA A 524 -1.95 -11.42 9.21
CA ALA A 524 -1.91 -12.87 9.16
C ALA A 524 -3.28 -13.48 9.50
N HIS A 525 -4.12 -12.79 10.30
CA HIS A 525 -5.46 -13.24 10.59
C HIS A 525 -6.36 -13.11 9.34
N ALA A 526 -6.33 -11.97 8.66
CA ALA A 526 -7.06 -11.78 7.40
C ALA A 526 -6.61 -12.76 6.30
N TRP A 527 -5.30 -13.03 6.16
CA TRP A 527 -4.80 -14.05 5.23
C TRP A 527 -5.31 -15.46 5.57
N ARG A 528 -5.33 -15.83 6.85
CA ARG A 528 -5.86 -17.14 7.31
C ARG A 528 -7.37 -17.22 7.14
N ALA A 529 -8.10 -16.18 7.51
CA ALA A 529 -9.54 -16.07 7.31
C ALA A 529 -9.87 -16.20 5.81
N TRP A 530 -9.14 -15.49 4.95
CA TRP A 530 -9.33 -15.55 3.50
C TRP A 530 -9.10 -16.94 2.97
N ARG A 531 -8.05 -17.62 3.46
CA ARG A 531 -7.79 -18.99 3.07
C ARG A 531 -8.94 -19.92 3.46
N SER A 532 -9.45 -19.80 4.69
CA SER A 532 -10.58 -20.60 5.19
C SER A 532 -11.87 -20.36 4.38
N HIS A 533 -12.14 -19.12 3.95
CA HIS A 533 -13.34 -18.77 3.18
C HIS A 533 -13.22 -19.05 1.68
N ARG A 534 -12.01 -18.94 1.09
CA ARG A 534 -11.77 -19.21 -0.34
C ARG A 534 -11.98 -20.68 -0.72
N VAL A 535 -11.81 -21.62 0.21
CA VAL A 535 -12.19 -23.03 -0.03
C VAL A 535 -13.71 -23.18 -0.26
N ALA A 536 -14.52 -22.24 0.24
CA ALA A 536 -15.97 -22.21 0.06
C ALA A 536 -16.42 -21.37 -1.16
N LEU A 537 -15.63 -20.39 -1.62
CA LEU A 537 -15.98 -19.45 -2.68
C LEU A 537 -15.08 -19.64 -3.91
N ARG A 538 -15.63 -20.16 -5.01
CA ARG A 538 -14.92 -20.48 -6.26
C ARG A 538 -14.43 -19.25 -7.07
N ASP A 539 -14.53 -18.03 -6.53
CA ASP A 539 -14.11 -16.79 -7.18
C ASP A 539 -12.97 -16.09 -6.41
N ARG A 540 -11.86 -15.85 -7.11
CA ARG A 540 -10.62 -15.29 -6.54
C ARG A 540 -10.73 -13.80 -6.25
N SER A 541 -11.48 -13.04 -7.06
CA SER A 541 -11.56 -11.57 -6.91
C SER A 541 -12.49 -11.17 -5.76
N ALA A 542 -13.64 -11.84 -5.64
CA ALA A 542 -14.63 -11.58 -4.60
C ALA A 542 -14.13 -11.89 -3.18
N ALA A 543 -13.24 -12.89 -3.04
CA ALA A 543 -12.68 -13.28 -1.75
C ALA A 543 -11.65 -12.27 -1.20
N CYS A 544 -10.89 -11.60 -2.08
CA CYS A 544 -9.83 -10.65 -1.67
C CYS A 544 -10.38 -9.39 -0.99
N ASP A 545 -11.52 -8.90 -1.45
CA ASP A 545 -12.10 -7.64 -0.98
C ASP A 545 -12.92 -7.81 0.31
N ALA A 546 -13.35 -9.04 0.61
CA ALA A 546 -14.20 -9.36 1.77
C ALA A 546 -13.48 -9.27 3.14
N LEU A 547 -12.15 -9.20 3.20
CA LEU A 547 -11.39 -9.41 4.46
C LEU A 547 -10.31 -8.35 4.78
N THR A 548 -10.09 -7.30 3.95
CA THR A 548 -9.17 -6.18 4.27
C THR A 548 -9.83 -5.07 5.11
N GLY A 549 -10.99 -5.33 5.72
CA GLY A 549 -11.84 -4.27 6.31
C GLY A 549 -12.39 -3.25 5.31
N ARG A 550 -12.16 -3.46 4.00
CA ARG A 550 -12.90 -2.83 2.88
C ARG A 550 -14.04 -3.73 2.39
N ALA A 551 -14.50 -4.64 3.25
CA ALA A 551 -15.67 -5.43 2.96
C ALA A 551 -16.83 -4.49 2.61
N GLU A 552 -17.18 -4.55 1.33
CA GLU A 552 -18.55 -4.83 0.95
C GLU A 552 -19.54 -3.66 1.03
N LEU A 553 -19.08 -2.41 0.88
CA LEU A 553 -20.05 -1.37 0.53
C LEU A 553 -20.58 -1.63 -0.89
N LEU A 554 -21.81 -2.10 -1.00
CA LEU A 554 -22.48 -2.27 -2.29
C LEU A 554 -22.81 -0.89 -2.88
N PRO A 555 -22.56 -0.68 -4.19
CA PRO A 555 -22.92 0.58 -4.83
C PRO A 555 -24.43 0.72 -4.88
N VAL A 556 -24.93 1.82 -4.34
CA VAL A 556 -26.31 2.22 -4.47
C VAL A 556 -26.31 3.41 -5.45
N PRO A 557 -26.94 3.27 -6.64
CA PRO A 557 -26.72 4.20 -7.76
C PRO A 557 -27.22 5.64 -7.49
N GLY A 558 -27.96 5.86 -6.40
CA GLY A 558 -28.67 7.10 -6.17
C GLY A 558 -29.77 7.33 -7.21
N GLY A 559 -30.37 8.50 -7.19
CA GLY A 559 -31.48 8.87 -8.07
C GLY A 559 -32.66 9.43 -7.31
N MET A 560 -33.75 9.66 -8.05
CA MET A 560 -34.99 10.18 -7.50
C MET A 560 -35.93 9.04 -7.10
N PHE A 561 -36.48 9.10 -5.90
CA PHE A 561 -37.51 8.16 -5.44
C PHE A 561 -38.55 8.85 -4.55
N THR A 562 -39.65 8.16 -4.29
CA THR A 562 -40.64 8.58 -3.31
C THR A 562 -40.37 7.88 -1.98
N MET A 563 -39.90 8.65 -1.00
CA MET A 563 -39.73 8.21 0.38
C MET A 563 -41.07 8.25 1.11
N GLY A 564 -41.37 7.28 1.96
CA GLY A 564 -42.62 7.18 2.71
C GLY A 564 -43.71 6.32 2.03
N ASP A 565 -44.84 6.14 2.70
CA ASP A 565 -46.01 5.38 2.25
C ASP A 565 -47.31 6.13 2.58
N ALA A 566 -48.18 6.32 1.58
CA ALA A 566 -49.47 7.02 1.74
C ALA A 566 -50.44 6.25 2.66
N HIS A 567 -50.18 4.96 2.86
CA HIS A 567 -50.94 4.06 3.71
C HIS A 567 -50.20 3.69 5.00
N GLY A 568 -49.08 4.37 5.31
CA GLY A 568 -48.33 4.20 6.54
C GLY A 568 -48.82 5.09 7.68
N GLU A 569 -47.98 5.21 8.71
CA GLU A 569 -48.23 6.12 9.84
C GLU A 569 -48.20 7.59 9.42
N SER A 570 -48.70 8.48 10.30
CA SER A 570 -48.77 9.93 10.01
C SER A 570 -47.41 10.61 9.76
N ASP A 571 -46.31 9.97 10.13
CA ASP A 571 -44.94 10.44 9.91
C ASP A 571 -44.24 9.73 8.73
N GLU A 572 -44.95 8.84 8.02
CA GLU A 572 -44.49 8.16 6.80
C GLU A 572 -44.99 8.87 5.52
N VAL A 573 -45.44 10.13 5.59
CA VAL A 573 -46.06 10.85 4.47
C VAL A 573 -45.15 10.87 3.23
N PRO A 574 -45.64 10.42 2.05
CA PRO A 574 -44.83 10.36 0.84
C PRO A 574 -44.25 11.70 0.40
N ARG A 575 -42.94 11.73 0.12
CA ARG A 575 -42.24 12.91 -0.41
C ARG A 575 -41.19 12.52 -1.45
N PRO A 576 -40.94 13.38 -2.47
CA PRO A 576 -39.85 13.16 -3.40
C PRO A 576 -38.49 13.41 -2.72
N VAL A 577 -37.53 12.52 -2.97
CA VAL A 577 -36.15 12.64 -2.50
C VAL A 577 -35.20 12.33 -3.66
N SER A 578 -34.11 13.10 -3.76
CA SER A 578 -33.04 12.87 -4.72
C SER A 578 -31.74 12.61 -3.98
N LEU A 579 -31.10 11.47 -4.28
CA LEU A 579 -29.84 11.07 -3.68
C LEU A 579 -28.74 11.00 -4.73
N GLN A 580 -27.52 11.36 -4.32
CA GLN A 580 -26.32 11.01 -5.08
C GLN A 580 -26.05 9.51 -4.95
N ALA A 581 -25.25 8.94 -5.85
CA ALA A 581 -24.73 7.60 -5.67
C ALA A 581 -23.93 7.55 -4.36
N PHE A 582 -24.03 6.42 -3.67
CA PHE A 582 -23.32 6.15 -2.42
C PHE A 582 -23.02 4.65 -2.33
N ARG A 583 -22.39 4.21 -1.25
CA ARG A 583 -22.16 2.80 -0.99
C ARG A 583 -22.56 2.44 0.43
N MET A 584 -23.10 1.24 0.65
CA MET A 584 -23.60 0.81 1.97
C MET A 584 -23.21 -0.63 2.28
N MET A 585 -22.87 -0.90 3.55
CA MET A 585 -22.57 -2.25 4.02
C MET A 585 -23.75 -3.19 3.72
N PRO A 586 -23.48 -4.42 3.27
CA PRO A 586 -24.54 -5.31 2.80
C PRO A 586 -25.27 -6.00 3.94
N ARG A 587 -24.73 -5.91 5.16
CA ARG A 587 -25.15 -6.59 6.37
C ARG A 587 -24.96 -5.64 7.54
N GLU A 588 -25.64 -5.90 8.64
CA GLU A 588 -25.44 -5.22 9.92
C GLU A 588 -24.03 -5.52 10.46
N VAL A 589 -23.46 -4.61 11.27
CA VAL A 589 -22.15 -4.82 11.91
C VAL A 589 -22.25 -5.96 12.92
N THR A 590 -21.33 -6.93 12.85
CA THR A 590 -21.37 -8.11 13.73
C THR A 590 -20.68 -7.91 15.07
N ASN A 591 -20.97 -8.78 16.04
CA ASN A 591 -20.27 -8.82 17.32
C ASN A 591 -18.76 -9.03 17.16
N ARG A 592 -18.32 -9.85 16.19
CA ARG A 592 -16.90 -10.05 15.89
C ARG A 592 -16.26 -8.75 15.42
N GLU A 593 -16.86 -8.06 14.45
CA GLU A 593 -16.33 -6.81 13.92
C GLU A 593 -16.31 -5.69 14.97
N PHE A 594 -17.35 -5.60 15.80
CA PHE A 594 -17.38 -4.61 16.89
C PHE A 594 -16.34 -4.90 17.98
N ARG A 595 -16.04 -6.18 18.23
CA ARG A 595 -14.95 -6.59 19.14
C ARG A 595 -13.58 -6.16 18.61
N GLU A 596 -13.34 -6.24 17.31
CA GLU A 596 -12.11 -5.75 16.68
C GLU A 596 -11.94 -4.24 16.92
N PHE A 597 -13.01 -3.46 16.74
CA PHE A 597 -13.03 -2.03 17.05
C PHE A 597 -12.69 -1.75 18.53
N VAL A 598 -13.34 -2.42 19.47
CA VAL A 598 -13.10 -2.24 20.90
C VAL A 598 -11.67 -2.66 21.28
N ALA A 599 -11.17 -3.75 20.72
CA ALA A 599 -9.80 -4.22 20.97
C ALA A 599 -8.74 -3.23 20.44
N ALA A 600 -8.98 -2.65 19.26
CA ALA A 600 -8.06 -1.69 18.65
C ALA A 600 -8.04 -0.33 19.34
N THR A 601 -9.16 0.10 19.92
CA THR A 601 -9.32 1.48 20.41
C THR A 601 -9.45 1.60 21.93
N GLY A 602 -9.71 0.50 22.64
CA GLY A 602 -10.12 0.54 24.04
C GLY A 602 -11.49 1.18 24.27
N TYR A 603 -12.33 1.28 23.22
CA TYR A 603 -13.61 1.99 23.29
C TYR A 603 -14.58 1.37 24.33
N VAL A 604 -15.22 2.24 25.11
CA VAL A 604 -16.24 1.88 26.10
C VAL A 604 -17.58 2.42 25.64
N THR A 605 -18.56 1.55 25.38
CA THR A 605 -19.89 1.94 24.90
C THR A 605 -20.72 2.67 25.95
N ASP A 606 -21.75 3.39 25.53
CA ASP A 606 -22.64 4.12 26.44
C ASP A 606 -23.32 3.21 27.46
N ALA A 607 -23.83 2.05 27.03
CA ALA A 607 -24.42 1.05 27.93
C ALA A 607 -23.41 0.52 28.97
N ARG A 608 -22.12 0.42 28.62
CA ARG A 608 -21.07 0.04 29.57
C ARG A 608 -20.70 1.17 30.52
N ARG A 609 -20.71 2.43 30.07
CA ARG A 609 -20.47 3.61 30.93
C ARG A 609 -21.60 3.78 31.95
N SER A 610 -22.85 3.71 31.51
CA SER A 610 -24.03 3.81 32.38
C SER A 610 -24.26 2.57 33.22
N ARG A 611 -23.75 1.41 32.78
CA ARG A 611 -24.02 0.06 33.32
C ARG A 611 -25.47 -0.37 33.19
N ILE A 612 -26.24 0.29 32.33
CA ILE A 612 -27.65 -0.01 32.08
C ILE A 612 -27.84 -0.15 30.56
N GLY A 613 -28.30 -1.32 30.15
CA GLY A 613 -28.85 -1.57 28.82
C GLY A 613 -30.35 -1.81 28.93
N HIS A 614 -31.07 -1.75 27.81
CA HIS A 614 -32.52 -2.01 27.79
C HIS A 614 -32.79 -3.32 27.06
N VAL A 615 -33.61 -4.16 27.67
CA VAL A 615 -33.93 -5.51 27.17
C VAL A 615 -35.41 -5.59 26.88
N TRP A 616 -35.76 -6.14 25.72
CA TRP A 616 -37.14 -6.39 25.34
C TRP A 616 -37.66 -7.69 25.94
N THR A 617 -38.78 -7.62 26.69
CA THR A 617 -39.44 -8.79 27.31
C THR A 617 -40.95 -8.86 27.07
N ASP A 618 -41.51 -8.02 26.19
CA ASP A 618 -42.93 -7.59 26.07
C ASP A 618 -43.06 -6.06 26.17
N ARG A 619 -42.12 -5.46 26.90
CA ARG A 619 -41.88 -4.02 27.03
C ARG A 619 -40.38 -3.81 27.25
N TRP A 620 -39.90 -2.61 26.98
CA TRP A 620 -38.51 -2.24 27.31
C TRP A 620 -38.30 -2.19 28.82
N ARG A 621 -37.29 -2.91 29.31
CA ARG A 621 -36.88 -2.88 30.73
C ARG A 621 -35.42 -2.46 30.85
N PRO A 622 -35.08 -1.52 31.74
CA PRO A 622 -33.69 -1.26 32.09
C PRO A 622 -33.14 -2.45 32.86
N VAL A 623 -32.00 -2.97 32.42
CA VAL A 623 -31.33 -4.13 33.01
C VAL A 623 -29.90 -3.73 33.35
N ALA A 624 -29.57 -3.80 34.64
CA ALA A 624 -28.22 -3.56 35.12
C ALA A 624 -27.26 -4.60 34.55
N GLY A 625 -26.12 -4.16 34.02
CA GLY A 625 -25.12 -5.02 33.41
C GLY A 625 -25.38 -5.41 31.96
N ALA A 626 -26.59 -5.19 31.42
CA ALA A 626 -26.85 -5.44 30.00
C ALA A 626 -26.01 -4.50 29.12
N ASN A 627 -25.26 -5.07 28.18
CA ASN A 627 -24.38 -4.35 27.26
C ASN A 627 -24.01 -5.24 26.05
N TRP A 628 -23.22 -4.74 25.09
CA TRP A 628 -22.90 -5.50 23.88
C TRP A 628 -22.16 -6.84 24.13
N LEU A 629 -21.44 -7.00 25.26
CA LEU A 629 -20.81 -8.27 25.65
C LEU A 629 -21.74 -9.23 26.37
N ASP A 630 -22.84 -8.73 26.91
CA ASP A 630 -23.89 -9.49 27.60
C ASP A 630 -25.25 -8.83 27.34
N PRO A 631 -25.84 -9.01 26.13
CA PRO A 631 -26.98 -8.22 25.68
C PRO A 631 -28.22 -8.30 26.57
N GLN A 632 -28.33 -9.36 27.37
CA GLN A 632 -29.44 -9.65 28.26
C GLN A 632 -29.14 -9.34 29.73
N GLY A 633 -27.88 -9.05 30.09
CA GLY A 633 -27.47 -8.82 31.48
C GLY A 633 -27.57 -10.05 32.38
N THR A 634 -27.56 -11.26 31.81
CA THR A 634 -27.72 -12.52 32.56
C THR A 634 -26.39 -13.17 32.95
N GLY A 635 -25.27 -12.65 32.45
CA GLY A 635 -23.93 -13.23 32.59
C GLY A 635 -23.62 -14.33 31.56
N ALA A 636 -24.56 -14.67 30.67
CA ALA A 636 -24.34 -15.65 29.60
C ALA A 636 -23.39 -15.13 28.50
N GLY A 637 -23.34 -13.81 28.32
CA GLY A 637 -22.48 -13.17 27.35
C GLY A 637 -22.88 -13.42 25.89
N ILE A 638 -21.92 -13.24 24.98
CA ILE A 638 -22.09 -13.41 23.52
C ILE A 638 -21.44 -14.69 22.96
N GLY A 639 -21.21 -15.71 23.79
CA GLY A 639 -20.60 -16.97 23.34
C GLY A 639 -21.40 -17.61 22.20
N GLY A 640 -20.77 -17.80 21.04
CA GLY A 640 -21.42 -18.36 19.84
C GLY A 640 -22.22 -17.37 18.99
N LEU A 641 -22.24 -16.08 19.33
CA LEU A 641 -22.99 -15.03 18.62
C LEU A 641 -22.09 -14.11 17.79
N ASP A 642 -20.91 -14.59 17.37
CA ASP A 642 -19.89 -13.78 16.68
C ASP A 642 -20.40 -13.16 15.37
N GLU A 643 -21.22 -13.89 14.61
CA GLU A 643 -21.78 -13.45 13.33
C GLU A 643 -23.21 -12.88 13.47
N HIS A 644 -23.70 -12.67 14.69
CA HIS A 644 -24.94 -11.94 14.93
C HIS A 644 -24.68 -10.43 14.95
N PRO A 645 -25.68 -9.59 14.64
CA PRO A 645 -25.53 -8.14 14.74
C PRO A 645 -25.17 -7.74 16.16
N VAL A 646 -24.28 -6.75 16.29
CA VAL A 646 -24.01 -6.12 17.57
C VAL A 646 -25.22 -5.31 18.01
N VAL A 647 -25.61 -5.46 19.28
CA VAL A 647 -26.72 -4.76 19.91
C VAL A 647 -26.27 -4.10 21.22
N GLN A 648 -27.17 -3.41 21.93
CA GLN A 648 -26.82 -2.59 23.11
C GLN A 648 -25.76 -1.52 22.79
N VAL A 649 -25.80 -0.99 21.57
CA VAL A 649 -24.94 0.09 21.07
C VAL A 649 -25.80 1.32 20.78
N SER A 650 -25.35 2.48 21.23
CA SER A 650 -26.04 3.74 20.98
C SER A 650 -25.74 4.29 19.59
N ALA A 651 -26.48 5.31 19.14
CA ALA A 651 -26.18 6.02 17.89
C ALA A 651 -24.75 6.60 17.92
N ARG A 652 -24.28 7.06 19.08
CA ARG A 652 -22.91 7.57 19.27
C ARG A 652 -21.87 6.46 19.13
N ASP A 653 -22.14 5.29 19.71
CA ASP A 653 -21.26 4.12 19.59
C ASP A 653 -21.15 3.65 18.13
N ALA A 654 -22.29 3.60 17.44
CA ALA A 654 -22.37 3.25 16.03
C ALA A 654 -21.60 4.25 15.14
N GLN A 655 -21.75 5.55 15.41
CA GLN A 655 -21.01 6.59 14.70
C GLN A 655 -19.49 6.49 14.94
N ALA A 656 -19.07 6.22 16.17
CA ALA A 656 -17.66 6.04 16.52
C ALA A 656 -17.04 4.84 15.78
N TYR A 657 -17.76 3.71 15.73
CA TYR A 657 -17.33 2.54 14.96
C TYR A 657 -17.20 2.87 13.47
N CYS A 658 -18.23 3.48 12.86
CA CYS A 658 -18.18 3.80 11.44
C CYS A 658 -17.02 4.76 11.14
N ALA A 659 -16.79 5.77 11.97
CA ALA A 659 -15.65 6.69 11.84
C ALA A 659 -14.30 5.97 11.93
N TRP A 660 -14.14 5.03 12.87
CA TRP A 660 -12.93 4.20 12.98
C TRP A 660 -12.66 3.37 11.72
N ARG A 661 -13.71 2.88 11.04
CA ARG A 661 -13.58 2.21 9.73
C ARG A 661 -13.36 3.17 8.55
N GLY A 662 -13.32 4.49 8.78
CA GLY A 662 -13.27 5.50 7.72
C GLY A 662 -14.59 5.68 6.96
N LEU A 663 -15.70 5.32 7.59
CA LEU A 663 -17.07 5.32 7.08
C LEU A 663 -17.96 6.29 7.89
N ARG A 664 -19.26 6.28 7.61
CA ARG A 664 -20.30 7.02 8.37
C ARG A 664 -21.56 6.18 8.52
N LEU A 665 -22.49 6.59 9.37
CA LEU A 665 -23.87 6.08 9.31
C LEU A 665 -24.54 6.58 8.02
N PRO A 666 -25.47 5.79 7.43
CA PRO A 666 -26.33 6.28 6.35
C PRO A 666 -27.31 7.34 6.87
N THR A 667 -27.75 8.25 6.01
CA THR A 667 -28.93 9.06 6.33
C THR A 667 -30.18 8.18 6.27
N GLU A 668 -31.26 8.64 6.90
CA GLU A 668 -32.54 7.95 6.83
C GLU A 668 -33.04 7.78 5.38
N GLU A 669 -32.86 8.81 4.55
CA GLU A 669 -33.17 8.76 3.11
C GLU A 669 -32.35 7.70 2.38
N GLU A 670 -31.04 7.64 2.64
CA GLU A 670 -30.14 6.64 2.03
C GLU A 670 -30.53 5.22 2.43
N TRP A 671 -30.85 5.01 3.71
CA TRP A 671 -31.30 3.72 4.21
C TRP A 671 -32.59 3.26 3.53
N GLU A 672 -33.61 4.13 3.45
CA GLU A 672 -34.88 3.77 2.81
C GLU A 672 -34.70 3.49 1.32
N PHE A 673 -33.96 4.34 0.61
CA PHE A 673 -33.66 4.11 -0.80
C PHE A 673 -32.95 2.77 -0.99
N ALA A 674 -31.97 2.47 -0.15
CA ALA A 674 -31.22 1.23 -0.19
C ALA A 674 -32.09 -0.03 0.04
N ALA A 675 -33.10 0.07 0.92
CA ALA A 675 -34.06 -1.00 1.18
C ALA A 675 -35.10 -1.13 0.05
N ARG A 676 -35.59 0.00 -0.48
CA ARG A 676 -36.80 0.07 -1.31
C ARG A 676 -36.54 0.16 -2.82
N GLY A 677 -35.45 0.79 -3.26
CA GLY A 677 -35.30 1.20 -4.66
C GLY A 677 -36.34 2.25 -5.08
N THR A 678 -36.72 2.26 -6.36
CA THR A 678 -37.57 3.31 -6.95
C THR A 678 -39.03 2.90 -7.21
N ASP A 679 -39.38 1.62 -7.01
CA ASP A 679 -40.67 1.04 -7.40
C ASP A 679 -41.74 1.03 -6.29
N ARG A 680 -41.47 1.70 -5.17
CA ARG A 680 -42.37 1.82 -4.00
C ARG A 680 -42.80 0.45 -3.44
N ARG A 681 -41.90 -0.54 -3.46
CA ARG A 681 -42.12 -1.83 -2.78
C ARG A 681 -42.34 -1.62 -1.27
N ARG A 682 -43.19 -2.46 -0.68
CA ARG A 682 -43.53 -2.38 0.74
C ARG A 682 -42.40 -2.92 1.62
N TYR A 683 -41.81 -4.04 1.21
CA TYR A 683 -40.67 -4.73 1.83
C TYR A 683 -39.48 -4.76 0.87
N PRO A 684 -38.25 -5.01 1.34
CA PRO A 684 -37.07 -5.04 0.46
C PRO A 684 -37.21 -5.99 -0.73
N TRP A 685 -37.90 -7.11 -0.55
CA TRP A 685 -38.16 -8.11 -1.60
C TRP A 685 -39.40 -7.85 -2.47
N GLY A 686 -40.28 -6.90 -2.11
CA GLY A 686 -41.52 -6.67 -2.87
C GLY A 686 -42.72 -6.21 -2.04
N ARG A 687 -43.93 -6.56 -2.46
CA ARG A 687 -45.19 -6.14 -1.79
C ARG A 687 -45.80 -7.22 -0.90
N GLU A 688 -45.34 -8.46 -1.06
CA GLU A 688 -45.83 -9.62 -0.34
C GLU A 688 -45.45 -9.53 1.14
N VAL A 689 -46.47 -9.58 2.01
CA VAL A 689 -46.30 -9.69 3.46
C VAL A 689 -45.57 -11.01 3.75
N PRO A 690 -44.57 -11.03 4.64
CA PRO A 690 -43.99 -12.29 5.12
C PRO A 690 -45.10 -13.11 5.79
N ALA A 691 -45.54 -14.20 5.15
CA ALA A 691 -46.72 -14.99 5.54
C ALA A 691 -46.35 -16.26 6.31
N GLU A 692 -47.22 -16.62 7.26
CA GLU A 692 -47.18 -17.84 8.07
C GLU A 692 -46.97 -19.10 7.21
N GLY A 693 -45.86 -19.81 7.46
CA GLY A 693 -45.67 -21.19 7.01
C GLY A 693 -44.79 -21.44 5.77
N GLY A 694 -44.12 -20.45 5.15
CA GLY A 694 -43.37 -20.78 3.92
C GLY A 694 -42.22 -19.92 3.42
N SER A 695 -42.02 -18.67 3.88
CA SER A 695 -40.88 -17.88 3.38
C SER A 695 -40.11 -17.20 4.49
N ARG A 696 -38.99 -17.81 4.91
CA ARG A 696 -37.95 -17.21 5.75
C ARG A 696 -37.26 -16.07 5.00
N ARG A 697 -37.92 -14.91 4.89
CA ARG A 697 -37.41 -13.71 4.22
C ARG A 697 -36.85 -12.68 5.20
N ALA A 698 -37.16 -12.78 6.49
CA ALA A 698 -36.67 -11.90 7.54
C ALA A 698 -36.74 -12.63 8.89
N ASN A 699 -36.04 -12.09 9.89
CA ASN A 699 -36.16 -12.46 11.29
C ASN A 699 -37.13 -11.51 12.01
N TYR A 700 -38.26 -12.00 12.51
CA TYR A 700 -39.32 -11.16 13.09
C TYR A 700 -40.25 -11.93 14.04
N GLY A 701 -41.00 -11.19 14.87
CA GLY A 701 -41.86 -11.73 15.92
C GLY A 701 -43.31 -12.03 15.48
N ALA A 702 -44.07 -12.60 16.39
CA ALA A 702 -45.46 -13.01 16.16
C ALA A 702 -46.45 -11.82 16.09
N GLU A 703 -47.57 -11.99 15.38
CA GLU A 703 -48.64 -10.98 15.22
C GLU A 703 -49.32 -10.58 16.55
N ARG A 704 -49.25 -11.44 17.58
CA ARG A 704 -49.82 -11.14 18.91
C ARG A 704 -48.73 -10.59 19.86
N CYS A 705 -48.75 -9.27 20.02
CA CYS A 705 -48.07 -8.52 21.09
C CYS A 705 -46.53 -8.53 21.06
N CYS A 706 -45.91 -8.20 19.93
CA CYS A 706 -44.46 -7.91 19.86
C CYS A 706 -43.61 -8.93 20.61
N ALA A 707 -43.94 -10.21 20.46
CA ALA A 707 -43.30 -11.31 21.17
C ALA A 707 -42.27 -11.96 20.24
N ALA A 708 -41.11 -12.29 20.81
CA ALA A 708 -40.14 -13.15 20.14
C ALA A 708 -40.80 -14.46 19.70
N ASP A 709 -40.57 -14.84 18.45
CA ASP A 709 -41.03 -16.09 17.87
C ASP A 709 -39.86 -16.77 17.18
N ALA A 710 -39.72 -18.08 17.36
CA ALA A 710 -38.65 -18.86 16.72
C ALA A 710 -39.12 -19.54 15.41
N ALA A 711 -40.30 -19.19 14.89
CA ALA A 711 -40.85 -19.75 13.65
C ALA A 711 -39.92 -19.60 12.44
N ASP A 712 -39.11 -18.53 12.40
CA ASP A 712 -38.10 -18.30 11.35
C ASP A 712 -36.77 -19.06 11.58
N GLY A 713 -36.61 -19.71 12.75
CA GLY A 713 -35.41 -20.41 13.18
C GLY A 713 -34.64 -19.72 14.31
N PHE A 714 -34.99 -18.49 14.68
CA PHE A 714 -34.25 -17.68 15.65
C PHE A 714 -35.20 -16.99 16.64
N LEU A 715 -35.08 -17.31 17.93
CA LEU A 715 -35.90 -16.66 18.96
C LEU A 715 -35.55 -15.16 19.17
N ARG A 716 -34.33 -14.76 18.82
CA ARG A 716 -33.79 -13.41 18.96
C ARG A 716 -33.03 -13.06 17.69
N THR A 717 -31.90 -12.35 17.76
CA THR A 717 -31.08 -12.07 16.58
C THR A 717 -30.69 -13.37 15.87
N ALA A 718 -30.60 -13.29 14.55
CA ALA A 718 -30.06 -14.29 13.65
C ALA A 718 -28.66 -13.86 13.20
N PRO A 719 -27.80 -14.80 12.76
CA PRO A 719 -26.59 -14.43 12.03
C PRO A 719 -26.92 -13.55 10.84
N VAL A 720 -26.12 -12.52 10.61
CA VAL A 720 -26.34 -11.58 9.50
C VAL A 720 -26.30 -12.32 8.15
N GLY A 721 -27.23 -12.00 7.25
CA GLY A 721 -27.38 -12.62 5.94
C GLY A 721 -28.12 -13.97 5.92
N SER A 722 -28.77 -14.36 7.03
CA SER A 722 -29.48 -15.66 7.13
C SER A 722 -30.69 -15.79 6.19
N PHE A 723 -31.19 -14.68 5.65
CA PHE A 723 -32.42 -14.63 4.86
C PHE A 723 -32.17 -14.14 3.42
N PRO A 724 -31.57 -14.97 2.54
CA PRO A 724 -31.23 -14.55 1.17
C PRO A 724 -32.46 -14.23 0.29
N ALA A 725 -33.64 -14.77 0.63
CA ALA A 725 -34.87 -14.45 -0.06
C ALA A 725 -35.43 -13.05 0.29
N GLY A 726 -34.88 -12.39 1.31
CA GLY A 726 -35.26 -11.06 1.76
C GLY A 726 -34.36 -9.93 1.28
N VAL A 727 -33.40 -10.23 0.41
CA VAL A 727 -32.40 -9.26 -0.05
C VAL A 727 -33.06 -8.08 -0.79
N SER A 728 -32.59 -6.87 -0.52
CA SER A 728 -33.04 -5.64 -1.15
C SER A 728 -32.72 -5.61 -2.66
N PRO A 729 -33.34 -4.71 -3.46
CA PRO A 729 -33.03 -4.62 -4.90
C PRO A 729 -31.57 -4.28 -5.21
N PHE A 730 -30.81 -3.81 -4.21
CA PHE A 730 -29.39 -3.48 -4.36
C PHE A 730 -28.46 -4.50 -3.69
N GLY A 731 -28.97 -5.67 -3.29
CA GLY A 731 -28.14 -6.76 -2.76
C GLY A 731 -27.89 -6.69 -1.25
N LEU A 732 -28.62 -5.84 -0.52
CA LEU A 732 -28.44 -5.66 0.93
C LEU A 732 -29.34 -6.64 1.71
N TYR A 733 -28.75 -7.37 2.65
CA TYR A 733 -29.43 -8.30 3.54
C TYR A 733 -30.00 -7.60 4.74
N ASP A 734 -30.99 -8.23 5.37
CA ASP A 734 -31.55 -7.85 6.68
C ASP A 734 -32.03 -6.40 6.77
N MET A 735 -32.35 -5.77 5.63
CA MET A 735 -32.98 -4.44 5.61
C MET A 735 -34.40 -4.46 6.19
N ALA A 736 -34.93 -5.63 6.56
CA ALA A 736 -36.19 -5.79 7.26
C ALA A 736 -36.03 -6.91 8.30
N GLY A 737 -36.32 -6.61 9.56
CA GLY A 737 -36.19 -7.54 10.68
C GLY A 737 -34.76 -7.66 11.20
N ASN A 738 -34.50 -8.72 11.97
CA ASN A 738 -33.27 -8.94 12.74
C ASN A 738 -33.06 -7.88 13.82
N VAL A 739 -32.47 -6.71 13.49
CA VAL A 739 -32.39 -5.58 14.41
C VAL A 739 -32.80 -4.29 13.72
N TRP A 740 -33.32 -3.35 14.51
CA TRP A 740 -33.42 -1.97 14.06
C TRP A 740 -32.03 -1.39 13.81
N GLU A 741 -31.93 -0.45 12.87
CA GLU A 741 -30.66 0.14 12.50
C GLU A 741 -30.62 1.65 12.70
N TRP A 742 -29.59 2.12 13.41
CA TRP A 742 -29.28 3.55 13.55
C TRP A 742 -28.97 4.22 12.22
N THR A 743 -29.52 5.42 12.03
CA THR A 743 -29.17 6.33 10.93
C THR A 743 -28.44 7.58 11.47
N SER A 744 -27.96 8.45 10.58
CA SER A 744 -27.41 9.75 10.96
C SER A 744 -28.46 10.87 11.05
N SER A 745 -29.74 10.59 10.76
CA SER A 745 -30.79 11.60 10.69
C SER A 745 -31.50 11.79 12.03
N ALA A 746 -31.86 13.03 12.36
CA ALA A 746 -32.80 13.30 13.46
C ALA A 746 -34.18 12.75 13.11
N TYR A 747 -34.88 12.15 14.09
CA TYR A 747 -36.21 11.58 13.86
C TYR A 747 -37.27 12.66 13.58
N ALA A 748 -37.28 13.72 14.39
CA ALA A 748 -38.07 14.92 14.17
C ALA A 748 -37.27 16.15 14.61
N ALA A 749 -37.50 17.29 13.98
CA ALA A 749 -36.80 18.53 14.32
C ALA A 749 -37.07 18.89 15.79
N GLY A 750 -36.00 19.00 16.59
CA GLY A 750 -36.09 19.35 18.00
C GLY A 750 -36.50 18.23 18.96
N SER A 751 -36.71 16.98 18.50
CA SER A 751 -37.05 15.87 19.42
C SER A 751 -35.86 15.42 20.27
N GLY A 752 -34.62 15.66 19.80
CA GLY A 752 -33.42 15.11 20.43
C GLY A 752 -33.20 13.62 20.16
N GLU A 753 -34.01 13.02 19.29
CA GLU A 753 -33.96 11.60 18.95
C GLU A 753 -33.35 11.37 17.56
N VAL A 754 -32.72 10.21 17.39
CA VAL A 754 -32.15 9.74 16.11
C VAL A 754 -33.10 8.71 15.49
N ALA A 755 -33.29 8.80 14.18
CA ALA A 755 -34.14 7.88 13.44
C ALA A 755 -33.51 6.48 13.34
N ILE A 756 -34.32 5.45 13.59
CA ILE A 756 -34.02 4.04 13.37
C ILE A 756 -34.99 3.43 12.36
N ARG A 757 -34.52 2.43 11.61
CA ARG A 757 -35.27 1.80 10.51
C ARG A 757 -35.18 0.26 10.55
N GLY A 758 -36.08 -0.42 9.84
CA GLY A 758 -35.99 -1.86 9.53
C GLY A 758 -36.84 -2.81 10.37
N GLY A 759 -37.18 -2.47 11.61
CA GLY A 759 -37.81 -3.43 12.52
C GLY A 759 -36.81 -4.47 13.06
N GLY A 760 -37.18 -5.22 14.10
CA GLY A 760 -36.31 -6.26 14.66
C GLY A 760 -37.05 -7.56 15.01
N TRP A 761 -36.30 -8.52 15.56
CA TRP A 761 -36.75 -9.89 15.87
C TRP A 761 -37.98 -9.98 16.78
N GLY A 762 -38.33 -8.93 17.52
CA GLY A 762 -39.52 -8.88 18.37
C GLY A 762 -40.70 -8.09 17.78
N ASN A 763 -40.62 -7.64 16.53
CA ASN A 763 -41.68 -6.89 15.87
C ASN A 763 -42.42 -7.73 14.85
N ASP A 764 -43.70 -7.43 14.61
CA ASP A 764 -44.49 -8.12 13.58
C ASP A 764 -44.17 -7.61 12.16
N ALA A 765 -44.76 -8.25 11.16
CA ALA A 765 -44.60 -7.90 9.75
C ALA A 765 -45.01 -6.46 9.38
N TYR A 766 -45.76 -5.75 10.24
CA TYR A 766 -46.13 -4.36 10.00
C TYR A 766 -44.94 -3.43 10.20
N CYS A 767 -44.09 -3.70 11.19
CA CYS A 767 -42.89 -2.90 11.48
C CYS A 767 -41.75 -3.12 10.48
N LEU A 768 -41.81 -4.19 9.69
CA LEU A 768 -40.78 -4.57 8.70
C LEU A 768 -40.89 -3.78 7.38
N ARG A 769 -41.89 -2.91 7.25
CA ARG A 769 -42.09 -2.12 6.02
C ARG A 769 -40.90 -1.19 5.81
N THR A 770 -40.45 -1.06 4.56
CA THR A 770 -39.34 -0.19 4.16
C THR A 770 -39.50 1.26 4.60
N SER A 771 -40.74 1.76 4.73
CA SER A 771 -41.05 3.13 5.17
C SER A 771 -41.22 3.28 6.68
N TYR A 772 -41.37 2.17 7.43
CA TYR A 772 -41.59 2.23 8.86
C TYR A 772 -40.33 2.75 9.57
N ARG A 773 -40.56 3.58 10.59
CA ARG A 773 -39.53 4.38 11.24
C ARG A 773 -39.90 4.62 12.70
N HIS A 774 -38.89 4.85 13.53
CA HIS A 774 -39.07 5.22 14.94
C HIS A 774 -37.91 6.13 15.38
N GLY A 775 -38.10 6.91 16.45
CA GLY A 775 -37.06 7.71 17.09
C GLY A 775 -36.58 7.10 18.41
N ASN A 776 -35.30 7.22 18.73
CA ASN A 776 -34.78 6.91 20.06
C ASN A 776 -33.70 7.91 20.50
N PRO A 777 -33.49 8.09 21.82
CA PRO A 777 -32.37 8.90 22.33
C PRO A 777 -31.01 8.40 21.80
N PRO A 778 -30.07 9.30 21.47
CA PRO A 778 -28.82 8.92 20.81
C PRO A 778 -27.83 8.15 21.69
N ASP A 779 -28.08 8.08 23.00
CA ASP A 779 -27.22 7.48 24.02
C ASP A 779 -27.79 6.19 24.63
N ILE A 780 -28.92 5.70 24.11
CA ILE A 780 -29.57 4.49 24.62
C ILE A 780 -28.99 3.21 24.01
N GLY A 781 -28.78 2.18 24.84
CA GLY A 781 -28.51 0.81 24.39
C GLY A 781 -29.77 -0.06 24.49
N LEU A 782 -30.08 -0.79 23.42
CA LEU A 782 -31.27 -1.65 23.26
C LEU A 782 -30.85 -3.01 22.67
N ASP A 783 -31.40 -4.13 23.14
CA ASP A 783 -31.05 -5.49 22.68
C ASP A 783 -31.64 -5.90 21.31
N MET A 784 -32.33 -4.97 20.65
CA MET A 784 -32.94 -5.13 19.33
C MET A 784 -32.51 -4.02 18.36
N VAL A 785 -31.48 -3.23 18.72
CA VAL A 785 -30.99 -2.12 17.90
C VAL A 785 -29.49 -2.25 17.67
N GLY A 786 -29.11 -2.30 16.40
CA GLY A 786 -27.74 -2.30 15.89
C GLY A 786 -27.57 -1.23 14.81
N PHE A 787 -26.70 -1.47 13.83
CA PHE A 787 -26.43 -0.52 12.75
C PHE A 787 -25.63 -1.15 11.60
N ARG A 788 -25.58 -0.43 10.47
CA ARG A 788 -24.64 -0.65 9.37
C ARG A 788 -24.01 0.68 8.94
N CYS A 789 -22.85 0.64 8.28
CA CYS A 789 -22.17 1.84 7.80
C CYS A 789 -22.35 2.07 6.29
N ALA A 790 -22.11 3.31 5.86
CA ALA A 790 -22.12 3.77 4.48
C ALA A 790 -20.92 4.68 4.17
N ALA A 791 -20.68 4.93 2.89
CA ALA A 791 -19.75 5.93 2.38
C ALA A 791 -20.38 6.67 1.19
N ARG A 792 -19.83 7.84 0.85
CA ARG A 792 -20.17 8.52 -0.40
C ARG A 792 -19.54 7.83 -1.60
#